data_AF-A0AAV5FGJ7-F1
#
_entry.id   AF-A0AAV5FGJ7-F1
#
_cell.length_a   1.000
_cell.length_b   1.000
_cell.length_c   1.000
_cell.angle_alpha   90.00
_cell.angle_beta   90.00
_cell.angle_gamma   90.00
#
_symmetry.space_group_name_H-M   'P 1'
#
loop_
_entity.id
_entity.type
_entity.pdbx_description
1 polymer ?
#
loop_
_entity_poly.entity_id
_entity_poly.type
_entity_poly.pdbx_seq_one_letter_code
_entity_poly.pdbx_strand_id
1 'polypeptide(L)'
;MLEEYGAVDADELVGGGLLWVVLEPVRWLRMLCRELGTTFVAGVVLVYGLSQGFASSFYRVASDYYWKDVQQLQPATVQFLSVFFFIPWVLKPLWGVMTDVFPVRGYRRRPYFLFSGILGTTSTAVVAMVTGLPVTSAVLCFVGISTGVAIADVTIDACIAKNSIDKPALAPDMQSLCAFSSSLGALVGYATSGMFIHHLGAQVLNKVSMAVKGMLQTIKYPVVWKPSLYMFLSLALSISTHEGQFYWYTNKTAPNPGFSQEFVGLVHAVGAVASMVGVLIYHKYLKNYPFRSILFYAQLLYGVSGLLDLTFVLRWNLALGVPDAVFVTLEECVSRVVSRVRLMPMMVLSTKLCPSGVEGTFFALLMCIDSVGMLTSKAAGAAVLRALHVTRTDFGSLWLAVLLRNMLRLATLAFIFLVPTADQTDVLVPRELLDSSPVAMVDEEEERLQLVKLASPHTDDDDGVSRRSRRALQQKNRHHLRSKAVSGATVLELKHHSFSSAPSKSRAEEVDGILSSDAARVSSLQRRIDNYRLIRSSPEEAAIASKAQVPVTSGAKLRTLNYVATIGLGGGEATVIVDTASELTWVQCSPCDSCHFQEDPLFDPSSSPSYAAVPCNSPSCDALLQQATGTSCGGGGDQLPCSYALSYRDGSYSRGALARDTLRLAGEAVDGFVFGCGTSNQGAPFGGTSGLMGLGRSQLSLVSQTMPQFGGVFSYCLPPKDAASSGSLVLGDDASVYRNSTPIVYASMASDPAQGPFYFLNLTGITIGGQEVEFAAGKVIVDSGTVITSLVPSVYDAVKAEFVDQLAEYPPAPGFSILDTCFNMTGFSEVQVPSLKLVFDAGVEVEVDSSGVLYSVSSDSSQVCLAMAALKSDYDTSIIGNYQQKNLRVIFDTSGSQVGFAQETCDYI
;
A
#
# COMPACT_ATOMS: atom_id res chain seq x y z
N MET A 1 16.92 51.21 -18.11
CA MET A 1 16.11 52.01 -19.05
C MET A 1 16.10 51.26 -20.37
N LEU A 2 15.00 50.68 -20.86
CA LEU A 2 13.69 50.29 -20.29
C LEU A 2 13.44 48.87 -20.88
N GLU A 3 12.58 47.97 -20.38
CA GLU A 3 11.36 48.08 -19.57
C GLU A 3 11.30 46.95 -18.52
N GLU A 4 10.57 47.17 -17.43
CA GLU A 4 10.31 46.16 -16.38
C GLU A 4 8.82 46.22 -15.99
N TYR A 5 7.98 45.57 -16.80
CA TYR A 5 6.58 45.23 -16.53
C TYR A 5 6.26 43.97 -17.36
N GLY A 6 5.46 43.00 -16.92
CA GLY A 6 4.44 43.06 -15.88
C GLY A 6 3.11 42.59 -16.47
N ALA A 7 3.06 41.33 -16.88
CA ALA A 7 1.91 40.75 -17.60
C ALA A 7 0.74 40.52 -16.64
N VAL A 8 -0.14 41.52 -16.53
CA VAL A 8 -1.41 41.43 -15.80
C VAL A 8 -2.47 40.79 -16.72
N ASP A 9 -3.12 39.72 -16.25
CA ASP A 9 -4.19 39.06 -17.01
C ASP A 9 -5.43 39.96 -17.15
N ALA A 10 -5.88 40.16 -18.39
CA ALA A 10 -6.86 41.18 -18.75
C ALA A 10 -8.34 40.76 -18.58
N ASP A 11 -8.68 40.05 -17.49
CA ASP A 11 -10.02 39.46 -17.25
C ASP A 11 -10.72 40.01 -15.98
N GLU A 12 -10.09 40.90 -15.19
CA GLU A 12 -10.62 41.42 -13.91
C GLU A 12 -11.62 42.60 -14.06
N LEU A 13 -12.06 42.92 -15.28
CA LEU A 13 -12.97 44.03 -15.57
C LEU A 13 -14.23 43.59 -16.34
N VAL A 14 -15.18 42.97 -15.60
CA VAL A 14 -16.65 43.17 -15.70
C VAL A 14 -17.35 42.18 -14.74
N GLY A 15 -17.96 42.72 -13.68
CA GLY A 15 -18.80 41.97 -12.74
C GLY A 15 -20.23 42.52 -12.68
N GLY A 16 -21.21 41.68 -12.34
CA GLY A 16 -22.54 42.12 -11.90
C GLY A 16 -23.72 42.04 -12.89
N GLY A 17 -23.57 41.39 -14.06
CA GLY A 17 -24.68 41.20 -15.03
C GLY A 17 -25.33 39.81 -14.97
N LEU A 18 -26.59 39.68 -15.40
CA LEU A 18 -27.25 38.37 -15.57
C LEU A 18 -26.45 37.42 -16.48
N LEU A 19 -25.80 37.97 -17.50
CA LEU A 19 -24.91 37.24 -18.41
C LEU A 19 -23.69 36.62 -17.69
N TRP A 20 -23.20 37.26 -16.62
CA TRP A 20 -22.10 36.76 -15.80
C TRP A 20 -22.50 35.46 -15.10
N VAL A 21 -23.70 35.42 -14.50
CA VAL A 21 -24.26 34.24 -13.81
C VAL A 21 -24.55 33.09 -14.78
N VAL A 22 -25.00 33.40 -16.01
CA VAL A 22 -25.24 32.38 -17.06
C VAL A 22 -23.92 31.82 -17.62
N LEU A 23 -22.84 32.61 -17.65
CA LEU A 23 -21.52 32.18 -18.10
C LEU A 23 -20.66 31.57 -16.97
N GLU A 24 -21.03 31.74 -15.70
CA GLU A 24 -20.33 31.23 -14.52
C GLU A 24 -20.07 29.71 -14.61
N PRO A 25 -21.04 28.84 -14.96
CA PRO A 25 -20.79 27.39 -15.08
C PRO A 25 -19.87 27.04 -16.26
N VAL A 26 -19.91 27.83 -17.34
CA VAL A 26 -19.05 27.63 -18.52
C VAL A 26 -17.61 28.05 -18.22
N ARG A 27 -17.42 29.13 -17.45
CA ARG A 27 -16.11 29.58 -16.95
C ARG A 27 -15.53 28.56 -15.97
N TRP A 28 -16.34 28.06 -15.04
CA TRP A 28 -15.99 26.99 -14.09
C TRP A 28 -15.58 25.69 -14.80
N LEU A 29 -16.34 25.25 -15.81
CA LEU A 29 -15.99 24.06 -16.60
C LEU A 29 -14.70 24.26 -17.42
N ARG A 30 -14.45 25.47 -17.95
CA ARG A 30 -13.16 25.79 -18.60
C ARG A 30 -11.99 25.77 -17.63
N MET A 31 -12.17 26.27 -16.40
CA MET A 31 -11.16 26.20 -15.34
C MET A 31 -10.82 24.75 -15.01
N LEU A 32 -11.83 23.89 -14.78
CA LEU A 32 -11.61 22.46 -14.54
C LEU A 32 -10.93 21.75 -15.73
N CYS A 33 -11.28 22.10 -16.96
CA CYS A 33 -10.62 21.58 -18.16
C CYS A 33 -9.15 22.03 -18.31
N ARG A 34 -8.79 23.23 -17.82
CA ARG A 34 -7.40 23.72 -17.75
C ARG A 34 -6.62 23.00 -16.64
N GLU A 35 -7.21 22.90 -15.45
CA GLU A 35 -6.53 22.41 -14.25
C GLU A 35 -6.41 20.88 -14.16
N LEU A 36 -7.41 20.14 -14.64
CA LEU A 36 -7.51 18.68 -14.49
C LEU A 36 -7.41 17.92 -15.82
N GLY A 37 -7.28 18.64 -16.93
CA GLY A 37 -7.22 18.09 -18.28
C GLY A 37 -8.61 17.78 -18.86
N THR A 38 -8.82 18.21 -20.11
CA THR A 38 -10.08 18.02 -20.86
C THR A 38 -10.51 16.56 -20.97
N THR A 39 -9.56 15.61 -21.05
CA THR A 39 -9.84 14.18 -21.19
C THR A 39 -10.39 13.54 -19.91
N PHE A 40 -9.95 14.00 -18.73
CA PHE A 40 -10.52 13.58 -17.45
C PHE A 40 -11.94 14.14 -17.26
N VAL A 41 -12.13 15.44 -17.51
CA VAL A 41 -13.45 16.09 -17.44
C VAL A 41 -14.46 15.43 -18.40
N ALA A 42 -14.03 15.10 -19.62
CA ALA A 42 -14.86 14.35 -20.57
C ALA A 42 -15.19 12.93 -20.08
N GLY A 43 -14.24 12.24 -19.43
CA GLY A 43 -14.46 10.93 -18.79
C GLY A 43 -15.50 10.99 -17.67
N VAL A 44 -15.44 12.01 -16.81
CA VAL A 44 -16.45 12.26 -15.76
C VAL A 44 -17.82 12.49 -16.38
N VAL A 45 -17.94 13.32 -17.42
CA VAL A 45 -19.24 13.57 -18.09
C VAL A 45 -19.78 12.31 -18.80
N LEU A 46 -18.92 11.48 -19.37
CA LEU A 46 -19.32 10.19 -19.97
C LEU A 46 -19.83 9.18 -18.93
N VAL A 47 -19.09 8.97 -17.85
CA VAL A 47 -19.46 7.95 -16.86
C VAL A 47 -20.59 8.45 -15.96
N TYR A 48 -20.39 9.56 -15.24
CA TYR A 48 -21.43 10.09 -14.36
C TYR A 48 -22.65 10.59 -15.13
N GLY A 49 -22.46 11.31 -16.25
CA GLY A 49 -23.58 11.86 -17.03
C GLY A 49 -24.29 10.84 -17.92
N LEU A 50 -23.60 10.24 -18.89
CA LEU A 50 -24.23 9.35 -19.86
C LEU A 50 -24.53 7.95 -19.29
N SER A 51 -23.66 7.38 -18.45
CA SER A 51 -23.88 6.05 -17.88
C SER A 51 -24.74 6.09 -16.60
N GLN A 52 -24.24 6.74 -15.54
CA GLN A 52 -24.91 6.80 -14.24
C GLN A 52 -26.19 7.65 -14.28
N GLY A 53 -26.14 8.81 -14.93
CA GLY A 53 -27.28 9.72 -15.08
C GLY A 53 -28.30 9.18 -16.08
N PHE A 54 -28.01 9.30 -17.37
CA PHE A 54 -28.95 9.00 -18.46
C PHE A 54 -29.36 7.52 -18.49
N ALA A 55 -28.41 6.60 -18.65
CA ALA A 55 -28.74 5.19 -18.88
C ALA A 55 -29.39 4.53 -17.66
N SER A 56 -28.92 4.81 -16.43
CA SER A 56 -29.56 4.27 -15.21
C SER A 56 -30.97 4.82 -15.00
N SER A 57 -31.20 6.11 -15.24
CA SER A 57 -32.52 6.74 -15.13
C SER A 57 -33.51 6.16 -16.13
N PHE A 58 -33.07 6.00 -17.38
CA PHE A 58 -33.83 5.38 -18.46
C PHE A 58 -34.15 3.90 -18.15
N TYR A 59 -33.16 3.14 -17.69
CA TYR A 59 -33.31 1.73 -17.33
C TYR A 59 -34.25 1.52 -16.14
N ARG A 60 -34.22 2.41 -15.13
CA ARG A 60 -35.10 2.33 -13.95
C ARG A 60 -36.57 2.29 -14.35
N VAL A 61 -37.03 3.26 -15.15
CA VAL A 61 -38.43 3.33 -15.60
C VAL A 61 -38.79 2.12 -16.46
N ALA A 62 -37.87 1.64 -17.32
CA ALA A 62 -38.09 0.45 -18.14
C ALA A 62 -38.26 -0.82 -17.28
N SER A 63 -37.41 -1.00 -16.27
CA SER A 63 -37.50 -2.14 -15.35
C SER A 63 -38.77 -2.11 -14.49
N ASP A 64 -39.11 -0.96 -13.88
CA ASP A 64 -40.25 -0.85 -12.95
C ASP A 64 -41.58 -1.22 -13.63
N TYR A 65 -41.79 -0.83 -14.89
CA TYR A 65 -42.97 -1.26 -15.66
C TYR A 65 -42.88 -2.71 -16.17
N TYR A 66 -41.69 -3.20 -16.54
CA TYR A 66 -41.53 -4.60 -16.94
C TYR A 66 -41.94 -5.57 -15.82
N TRP A 67 -41.51 -5.29 -14.58
CA TRP A 67 -41.88 -6.09 -13.40
C TRP A 67 -43.37 -6.10 -13.10
N LYS A 68 -44.01 -4.93 -13.23
CA LYS A 68 -45.41 -4.69 -12.89
C LYS A 68 -46.38 -5.22 -13.94
N ASP A 69 -46.11 -4.93 -15.22
CA ASP A 69 -47.09 -5.08 -16.30
C ASP A 69 -46.76 -6.24 -17.26
N VAL A 70 -45.49 -6.62 -17.44
CA VAL A 70 -45.13 -7.83 -18.23
C VAL A 70 -45.10 -9.08 -17.35
N GLN A 71 -44.43 -9.00 -16.20
CA GLN A 71 -44.22 -10.15 -15.31
C GLN A 71 -45.23 -10.24 -14.16
N GLN A 72 -46.10 -9.23 -14.01
CA GLN A 72 -47.26 -9.23 -13.09
C GLN A 72 -46.91 -9.49 -11.60
N LEU A 73 -45.65 -9.29 -11.20
CA LEU A 73 -45.15 -9.69 -9.89
C LEU A 73 -45.66 -8.82 -8.73
N GLN A 74 -45.69 -9.41 -7.54
CA GLN A 74 -45.97 -8.69 -6.30
C GLN A 74 -44.77 -7.80 -5.91
N PRO A 75 -44.98 -6.58 -5.36
CA PRO A 75 -43.90 -5.65 -5.02
C PRO A 75 -42.77 -6.26 -4.18
N ALA A 76 -43.08 -7.09 -3.17
CA ALA A 76 -42.08 -7.75 -2.34
C ALA A 76 -41.20 -8.74 -3.13
N THR A 77 -41.76 -9.43 -4.13
CA THR A 77 -40.98 -10.31 -5.04
C THR A 77 -40.09 -9.50 -5.97
N VAL A 78 -40.57 -8.34 -6.45
CA VAL A 78 -39.77 -7.41 -7.26
C VAL A 78 -38.59 -6.86 -6.46
N GLN A 79 -38.82 -6.45 -5.21
CA GLN A 79 -37.74 -6.02 -4.30
C GLN A 79 -36.74 -7.14 -4.03
N PHE A 80 -37.19 -8.39 -3.85
CA PHE A 80 -36.31 -9.55 -3.69
C PHE A 80 -35.50 -9.87 -4.96
N LEU A 81 -36.08 -9.75 -6.15
CA LEU A 81 -35.34 -9.93 -7.41
C LEU A 81 -34.40 -8.75 -7.71
N SER A 82 -34.71 -7.55 -7.22
CA SER A 82 -33.88 -6.35 -7.38
C SER A 82 -32.49 -6.47 -6.73
N VAL A 83 -32.39 -7.29 -5.68
CA VAL A 83 -31.13 -7.60 -4.96
C VAL A 83 -30.01 -8.03 -5.90
N PHE A 84 -30.35 -8.76 -6.96
CA PHE A 84 -29.37 -9.47 -7.78
C PHE A 84 -28.71 -8.58 -8.84
N PHE A 85 -29.37 -7.51 -9.31
CA PHE A 85 -28.74 -6.49 -10.18
C PHE A 85 -27.75 -5.61 -9.42
N PHE A 86 -27.88 -5.53 -8.09
CA PHE A 86 -26.97 -4.81 -7.21
C PHE A 86 -25.70 -5.60 -6.86
N ILE A 87 -25.62 -6.90 -7.18
CA ILE A 87 -24.42 -7.70 -6.89
C ILE A 87 -23.15 -7.10 -7.53
N PRO A 88 -23.12 -6.65 -8.80
CA PRO A 88 -21.96 -5.96 -9.37
C PRO A 88 -21.57 -4.66 -8.68
N TRP A 89 -22.50 -4.00 -7.99
CA TRP A 89 -22.24 -2.77 -7.21
C TRP A 89 -21.70 -3.11 -5.82
N VAL A 90 -22.18 -4.18 -5.20
CA VAL A 90 -21.57 -4.78 -3.99
C VAL A 90 -20.14 -5.30 -4.30
N LEU A 91 -19.90 -5.73 -5.54
CA LEU A 91 -18.57 -6.11 -6.04
C LEU A 91 -17.72 -4.93 -6.53
N LYS A 92 -18.11 -3.66 -6.31
CA LYS A 92 -17.25 -2.49 -6.60
C LYS A 92 -15.80 -2.64 -6.07
N PRO A 93 -15.53 -3.17 -4.86
CA PRO A 93 -14.15 -3.36 -4.38
C PRO A 93 -13.33 -4.31 -5.26
N LEU A 94 -13.96 -5.35 -5.82
CA LEU A 94 -13.29 -6.28 -6.75
C LEU A 94 -12.89 -5.56 -8.04
N TRP A 95 -13.76 -4.70 -8.59
CA TRP A 95 -13.45 -3.90 -9.77
C TRP A 95 -12.34 -2.86 -9.48
N GLY A 96 -12.32 -2.30 -8.26
CA GLY A 96 -11.24 -1.43 -7.76
C GLY A 96 -9.90 -2.14 -7.82
N VAL A 97 -9.75 -3.22 -7.05
CA VAL A 97 -8.57 -4.11 -7.05
C VAL A 97 -8.18 -4.52 -8.47
N MET A 98 -9.12 -4.90 -9.34
CA MET A 98 -8.81 -5.23 -10.73
C MET A 98 -8.16 -4.06 -11.49
N THR A 99 -8.70 -2.84 -11.39
CA THR A 99 -8.12 -1.66 -12.04
C THR A 99 -6.82 -1.17 -11.40
N ASP A 100 -6.63 -1.39 -10.10
CA ASP A 100 -5.47 -0.92 -9.34
C ASP A 100 -4.25 -1.85 -9.53
N VAL A 101 -4.48 -3.17 -9.51
CA VAL A 101 -3.43 -4.20 -9.49
C VAL A 101 -3.08 -4.73 -10.88
N PHE A 102 -4.00 -4.74 -11.85
CA PHE A 102 -3.80 -5.43 -13.14
C PHE A 102 -3.78 -4.46 -14.36
N PRO A 103 -2.68 -3.74 -14.62
CA PRO A 103 -2.56 -2.88 -15.80
C PRO A 103 -2.57 -3.69 -17.11
N VAL A 104 -3.63 -3.55 -17.91
CA VAL A 104 -3.69 -4.20 -19.24
C VAL A 104 -2.92 -3.36 -20.25
N ARG A 105 -1.85 -3.95 -20.85
CA ARG A 105 -0.93 -3.26 -21.77
C ARG A 105 -0.40 -1.93 -21.22
N GLY A 106 0.01 -1.93 -19.94
CA GLY A 106 0.56 -0.77 -19.23
C GLY A 106 -0.47 0.24 -18.71
N TYR A 107 -1.71 0.24 -19.22
CA TYR A 107 -2.72 1.21 -18.81
C TYR A 107 -3.60 0.66 -17.66
N ARG A 108 -3.51 1.26 -16.47
CA ARG A 108 -4.31 0.88 -15.28
C ARG A 108 -5.82 1.17 -15.40
N ARG A 109 -6.24 2.11 -16.27
CA ARG A 109 -7.64 2.62 -16.31
C ARG A 109 -8.30 2.54 -17.69
N ARG A 110 -7.63 3.01 -18.75
CA ARG A 110 -8.18 3.08 -20.13
C ARG A 110 -8.74 1.74 -20.67
N PRO A 111 -8.12 0.56 -20.44
CA PRO A 111 -8.62 -0.71 -20.95
C PRO A 111 -9.88 -1.16 -20.23
N TYR A 112 -10.04 -0.79 -18.95
CA TYR A 112 -11.24 -1.10 -18.17
C TYR A 112 -12.45 -0.32 -18.66
N PHE A 113 -12.29 0.95 -19.06
CA PHE A 113 -13.34 1.70 -19.76
C PHE A 113 -13.73 1.08 -21.12
N LEU A 114 -12.76 0.57 -21.88
CA LEU A 114 -13.02 -0.12 -23.16
C LEU A 114 -13.74 -1.47 -22.94
N PHE A 115 -13.24 -2.29 -22.01
CA PHE A 115 -13.83 -3.57 -21.63
C PHE A 115 -15.25 -3.40 -21.09
N SER A 116 -15.47 -2.42 -20.19
CA SER A 116 -16.77 -2.17 -19.59
C SER A 116 -17.79 -1.66 -20.62
N GLY A 117 -17.36 -0.84 -21.57
CA GLY A 117 -18.16 -0.40 -22.72
C GLY A 117 -18.55 -1.56 -23.65
N ILE A 118 -17.61 -2.45 -23.99
CA ILE A 118 -17.87 -3.66 -24.79
C ILE A 118 -18.82 -4.61 -24.04
N LEU A 119 -18.58 -4.87 -22.76
CA LEU A 119 -19.40 -5.75 -21.92
C LEU A 119 -20.84 -5.23 -21.78
N GLY A 120 -21.01 -3.94 -21.50
CA GLY A 120 -22.33 -3.30 -21.38
C GLY A 120 -23.10 -3.27 -22.70
N THR A 121 -22.44 -2.91 -23.81
CA THR A 121 -23.09 -2.84 -25.13
C THR A 121 -23.47 -4.22 -25.67
N THR A 122 -22.58 -5.21 -25.60
CA THR A 122 -22.90 -6.60 -26.02
C THR A 122 -24.02 -7.21 -25.19
N SER A 123 -23.99 -7.03 -23.86
CA SER A 123 -25.06 -7.50 -22.97
C SER A 123 -26.40 -6.83 -23.25
N THR A 124 -26.40 -5.53 -23.60
CA THR A 124 -27.61 -4.79 -24.02
C THR A 124 -28.13 -5.29 -25.37
N ALA A 125 -27.25 -5.54 -26.34
CA ALA A 125 -27.63 -6.04 -27.66
C ALA A 125 -28.26 -7.44 -27.60
N VAL A 126 -27.74 -8.34 -26.76
CA VAL A 126 -28.32 -9.69 -26.56
C VAL A 126 -29.74 -9.60 -26.00
N VAL A 127 -29.99 -8.71 -25.02
CA VAL A 127 -31.35 -8.45 -24.49
C VAL A 127 -32.27 -7.85 -25.56
N ALA A 128 -31.75 -6.93 -26.38
CA ALA A 128 -32.54 -6.22 -27.38
C ALA A 128 -32.92 -7.08 -28.61
N MET A 129 -32.16 -8.13 -28.91
CA MET A 129 -32.32 -8.90 -30.15
C MET A 129 -32.87 -10.33 -29.97
N VAL A 130 -32.78 -10.93 -28.78
CA VAL A 130 -33.16 -12.34 -28.57
C VAL A 130 -34.53 -12.49 -27.90
N THR A 131 -35.57 -12.69 -28.70
CA THR A 131 -36.92 -13.00 -28.21
C THR A 131 -36.99 -14.40 -27.59
N GLY A 132 -37.53 -14.53 -26.37
CA GLY A 132 -37.75 -15.82 -25.71
C GLY A 132 -36.59 -16.33 -24.84
N LEU A 133 -35.67 -15.44 -24.42
CA LEU A 133 -34.62 -15.77 -23.46
C LEU A 133 -35.18 -16.47 -22.20
N PRO A 134 -34.59 -17.61 -21.77
CA PRO A 134 -34.88 -18.17 -20.45
C PRO A 134 -34.56 -17.17 -19.35
N VAL A 135 -35.30 -17.26 -18.25
CA VAL A 135 -35.07 -16.50 -17.02
C VAL A 135 -33.58 -16.58 -16.61
N THR A 136 -33.00 -17.78 -16.60
CA THR A 136 -31.57 -18.02 -16.34
C THR A 136 -30.58 -17.36 -17.32
N SER A 137 -31.01 -16.80 -18.45
CA SER A 137 -30.10 -16.14 -19.41
C SER A 137 -30.04 -14.63 -19.21
N ALA A 138 -31.15 -13.93 -18.92
CA ALA A 138 -31.11 -12.47 -19.00
C ALA A 138 -30.56 -11.72 -17.77
N VAL A 139 -30.36 -12.30 -16.57
CA VAL A 139 -29.43 -11.65 -15.60
C VAL A 139 -27.98 -11.82 -16.01
N LEU A 140 -27.55 -12.85 -16.75
CA LEU A 140 -26.17 -12.78 -17.28
C LEU A 140 -25.98 -11.50 -18.11
N CYS A 141 -27.03 -11.09 -18.84
CA CYS A 141 -27.07 -9.80 -19.51
C CYS A 141 -27.24 -8.61 -18.54
N PHE A 142 -28.19 -8.59 -17.59
CA PHE A 142 -28.35 -7.43 -16.68
C PHE A 142 -27.24 -7.26 -15.64
N VAL A 143 -26.61 -8.35 -15.18
CA VAL A 143 -25.34 -8.33 -14.46
C VAL A 143 -24.21 -7.92 -15.40
N GLY A 144 -24.19 -8.34 -16.68
CA GLY A 144 -23.22 -7.83 -17.67
C GLY A 144 -23.31 -6.31 -17.86
N ILE A 145 -24.52 -5.77 -18.04
CA ILE A 145 -24.81 -4.33 -18.11
C ILE A 145 -24.42 -3.64 -16.80
N SER A 146 -24.91 -4.14 -15.66
CA SER A 146 -24.65 -3.58 -14.33
C SER A 146 -23.16 -3.63 -13.96
N THR A 147 -22.43 -4.67 -14.39
CA THR A 147 -20.96 -4.80 -14.26
C THR A 147 -20.24 -3.83 -15.17
N GLY A 148 -20.68 -3.65 -16.42
CA GLY A 148 -20.15 -2.63 -17.32
C GLY A 148 -20.27 -1.22 -16.73
N VAL A 149 -21.43 -0.87 -16.16
CA VAL A 149 -21.59 0.41 -15.47
C VAL A 149 -20.71 0.44 -14.21
N ALA A 150 -20.75 -0.55 -13.32
CA ALA A 150 -20.01 -0.55 -12.06
C ALA A 150 -18.47 -0.53 -12.25
N ILE A 151 -17.92 -1.20 -13.26
CA ILE A 151 -16.49 -1.13 -13.61
C ILE A 151 -16.14 0.29 -14.08
N ALA A 152 -16.93 0.89 -14.98
CA ALA A 152 -16.68 2.26 -15.43
C ALA A 152 -16.74 3.26 -14.27
N ASP A 153 -17.72 3.09 -13.38
CA ASP A 153 -17.95 3.93 -12.20
C ASP A 153 -16.75 3.89 -11.25
N VAL A 154 -16.26 2.69 -10.88
CA VAL A 154 -15.06 2.57 -10.02
C VAL A 154 -13.79 3.06 -10.73
N THR A 155 -13.68 2.83 -12.04
CA THR A 155 -12.52 3.28 -12.83
C THR A 155 -12.45 4.82 -12.90
N ILE A 156 -13.58 5.54 -12.91
CA ILE A 156 -13.59 7.01 -12.83
C ILE A 156 -13.49 7.51 -11.39
N ASP A 157 -14.13 6.86 -10.41
CA ASP A 157 -14.02 7.18 -8.97
C ASP A 157 -12.54 7.15 -8.53
N ALA A 158 -11.80 6.11 -8.92
CA ALA A 158 -10.37 5.99 -8.62
C ALA A 158 -9.49 7.00 -9.39
N CYS A 159 -9.98 7.61 -10.48
CA CYS A 159 -9.35 8.77 -11.11
C CYS A 159 -9.68 10.08 -10.37
N ILE A 160 -10.91 10.24 -9.88
CA ILE A 160 -11.37 11.41 -9.12
C ILE A 160 -10.67 11.46 -7.76
N ALA A 161 -10.57 10.33 -7.05
CA ALA A 161 -9.86 10.21 -5.79
C ALA A 161 -8.39 10.62 -5.94
N LYS A 162 -7.67 10.09 -6.95
CA LYS A 162 -6.29 10.50 -7.22
C LYS A 162 -6.17 12.00 -7.51
N ASN A 163 -6.96 12.56 -8.42
CA ASN A 163 -6.90 14.01 -8.70
C ASN A 163 -7.27 14.86 -7.48
N SER A 164 -8.12 14.34 -6.57
CA SER A 164 -8.47 15.01 -5.31
C SER A 164 -7.31 14.97 -4.29
N ILE A 165 -6.43 13.98 -4.33
CA ILE A 165 -5.19 13.92 -3.55
C ILE A 165 -4.13 14.84 -4.17
N ASP A 166 -3.96 14.78 -5.49
CA ASP A 166 -2.99 15.60 -6.25
C ASP A 166 -3.35 17.11 -6.20
N LYS A 167 -4.64 17.47 -6.15
CA LYS A 167 -5.14 18.86 -6.03
C LYS A 167 -6.29 19.00 -5.01
N PRO A 168 -6.02 18.99 -3.69
CA PRO A 168 -7.04 18.98 -2.63
C PRO A 168 -8.02 20.16 -2.68
N ALA A 169 -7.57 21.34 -3.10
CA ALA A 169 -8.42 22.53 -3.23
C ALA A 169 -9.54 22.39 -4.28
N LEU A 170 -9.37 21.51 -5.27
CA LEU A 170 -10.35 21.27 -6.35
C LEU A 170 -11.23 20.02 -6.11
N ALA A 171 -10.96 19.24 -5.07
CA ALA A 171 -11.78 18.06 -4.73
C ALA A 171 -13.30 18.37 -4.59
N PRO A 172 -13.73 19.50 -3.98
CA PRO A 172 -15.15 19.87 -3.92
C PRO A 172 -15.75 20.13 -5.31
N ASP A 173 -14.99 20.70 -6.23
CA ASP A 173 -15.41 21.01 -7.60
C ASP A 173 -15.50 19.75 -8.47
N MET A 174 -14.58 18.79 -8.30
CA MET A 174 -14.67 17.48 -8.95
C MET A 174 -15.94 16.73 -8.54
N GLN A 175 -16.25 16.67 -7.24
CA GLN A 175 -17.48 16.04 -6.75
C GLN A 175 -18.75 16.79 -7.21
N SER A 176 -18.68 18.12 -7.26
CA SER A 176 -19.77 18.96 -7.80
C SER A 176 -20.01 18.70 -9.29
N LEU A 177 -18.94 18.49 -10.08
CA LEU A 177 -19.02 18.13 -11.50
C LEU A 177 -19.68 16.76 -11.72
N CYS A 178 -19.30 15.74 -10.94
CA CYS A 178 -19.90 14.40 -11.00
C CYS A 178 -21.40 14.43 -10.68
N ALA A 179 -21.78 15.14 -9.62
CA ALA A 179 -23.18 15.28 -9.23
C ALA A 179 -24.00 16.12 -10.24
N PHE A 180 -23.41 17.17 -10.83
CA PHE A 180 -24.04 17.97 -11.88
C PHE A 180 -24.26 17.17 -13.16
N SER A 181 -23.22 16.48 -13.66
CA SER A 181 -23.31 15.68 -14.89
C SER A 181 -24.30 14.53 -14.75
N SER A 182 -24.26 13.80 -13.63
CA SER A 182 -25.24 12.74 -13.29
C SER A 182 -26.67 13.26 -13.27
N SER A 183 -26.92 14.42 -12.66
CA SER A 183 -28.27 14.99 -12.57
C SER A 183 -28.77 15.52 -13.92
N LEU A 184 -27.89 16.10 -14.75
CA LEU A 184 -28.19 16.51 -16.13
C LEU A 184 -28.48 15.30 -17.04
N GLY A 185 -27.69 14.23 -16.92
CA GLY A 185 -27.94 12.98 -17.63
C GLY A 185 -29.27 12.36 -17.22
N ALA A 186 -29.56 12.31 -15.92
CA ALA A 186 -30.81 11.77 -15.38
C ALA A 186 -32.04 12.52 -15.87
N LEU A 187 -31.98 13.86 -15.96
CA LEU A 187 -33.02 14.69 -16.56
C LEU A 187 -33.34 14.26 -18.00
N VAL A 188 -32.33 14.06 -18.84
CA VAL A 188 -32.52 13.59 -20.22
C VAL A 188 -33.04 12.14 -20.24
N GLY A 189 -32.52 11.27 -19.36
CA GLY A 189 -32.89 9.86 -19.28
C GLY A 189 -34.37 9.63 -18.93
N TYR A 190 -34.90 10.34 -17.92
CA TYR A 190 -36.33 10.30 -17.60
C TYR A 190 -37.21 10.97 -18.65
N ALA A 191 -36.70 12.01 -19.34
CA ALA A 191 -37.44 12.68 -20.41
C ALA A 191 -37.59 11.80 -21.67
N THR A 192 -36.62 10.94 -21.98
CA THR A 192 -36.67 10.07 -23.18
C THR A 192 -37.20 8.67 -22.92
N SER A 193 -37.20 8.17 -21.68
CA SER A 193 -37.55 6.78 -21.37
C SER A 193 -38.96 6.39 -21.81
N GLY A 194 -39.94 7.28 -21.61
CA GLY A 194 -41.34 7.03 -21.97
C GLY A 194 -41.57 6.67 -23.43
N MET A 195 -40.77 7.22 -24.36
CA MET A 195 -40.90 6.95 -25.80
C MET A 195 -40.26 5.60 -26.23
N PHE A 196 -39.27 5.11 -25.49
CA PHE A 196 -38.53 3.88 -25.84
C PHE A 196 -39.08 2.60 -25.20
N ILE A 197 -39.77 2.71 -24.04
CA ILE A 197 -40.27 1.55 -23.28
C ILE A 197 -41.34 0.75 -24.04
N HIS A 198 -41.94 1.33 -25.08
CA HIS A 198 -42.94 0.67 -25.94
C HIS A 198 -42.38 -0.50 -26.80
N HIS A 199 -41.09 -0.86 -26.72
CA HIS A 199 -40.48 -1.85 -27.63
C HIS A 199 -39.66 -3.02 -27.02
N LEU A 200 -39.08 -2.98 -25.81
CA LEU A 200 -38.14 -4.06 -25.33
C LEU A 200 -38.24 -4.38 -23.81
N GLY A 201 -37.94 -5.63 -23.40
CA GLY A 201 -38.14 -6.18 -22.02
C GLY A 201 -37.07 -7.18 -21.49
N ALA A 202 -37.20 -7.71 -20.24
CA ALA A 202 -36.04 -8.08 -19.38
C ALA A 202 -36.21 -9.08 -18.14
N GLN A 203 -35.74 -10.36 -18.14
CA GLN A 203 -35.73 -11.25 -16.90
C GLN A 203 -34.83 -12.56 -16.97
N VAL A 204 -34.25 -13.26 -15.95
CA VAL A 204 -33.49 -13.02 -14.67
C VAL A 204 -32.84 -14.28 -13.96
N LEU A 205 -31.51 -14.49 -14.04
CA LEU A 205 -30.66 -15.54 -13.37
C LEU A 205 -30.24 -15.27 -11.90
N ASN A 206 -29.82 -16.32 -11.18
CA ASN A 206 -28.93 -16.34 -9.98
C ASN A 206 -28.10 -17.65 -9.88
N LYS A 207 -27.03 -17.85 -9.05
CA LYS A 207 -26.31 -17.04 -8.03
C LYS A 207 -24.84 -17.52 -7.84
N VAL A 208 -24.07 -16.89 -6.93
CA VAL A 208 -22.68 -17.21 -6.51
C VAL A 208 -22.52 -17.13 -4.97
N SER A 209 -21.49 -17.76 -4.39
CA SER A 209 -21.02 -17.56 -3.00
C SER A 209 -19.50 -17.83 -2.87
N MET A 210 -18.83 -17.20 -1.86
CA MET A 210 -17.55 -17.55 -1.17
C MET A 210 -16.70 -16.33 -0.75
N ALA A 211 -16.86 -15.17 -1.37
CA ALA A 211 -15.94 -14.01 -1.22
C ALA A 211 -16.09 -13.15 0.07
N VAL A 212 -16.58 -13.71 1.18
CA VAL A 212 -17.03 -12.92 2.36
C VAL A 212 -15.94 -12.62 3.38
N LYS A 213 -14.90 -13.45 3.52
CA LYS A 213 -14.02 -13.43 4.71
C LYS A 213 -13.08 -12.23 4.84
N GLY A 214 -12.48 -11.74 3.76
CA GLY A 214 -11.40 -10.73 3.84
C GLY A 214 -11.85 -9.31 4.23
N MET A 215 -13.15 -8.98 4.06
CA MET A 215 -13.65 -7.60 4.22
C MET A 215 -13.93 -7.21 5.69
N LEU A 216 -13.75 -8.14 6.65
CA LEU A 216 -14.15 -7.98 8.05
C LEU A 216 -13.10 -7.30 8.95
N GLN A 217 -11.83 -7.19 8.52
CA GLN A 217 -10.75 -6.63 9.36
C GLN A 217 -10.60 -5.11 9.24
N THR A 218 -10.75 -4.53 8.05
CA THR A 218 -10.58 -3.07 7.87
C THR A 218 -11.72 -2.23 8.48
N ILE A 219 -12.87 -2.85 8.74
CA ILE A 219 -14.04 -2.22 9.38
C ILE A 219 -13.84 -1.98 10.89
N LYS A 220 -12.73 -2.40 11.50
CA LYS A 220 -12.57 -2.36 12.97
C LYS A 220 -12.09 -1.03 13.57
N TYR A 221 -11.49 -0.12 12.80
CA TYR A 221 -10.96 1.14 13.37
C TYR A 221 -12.04 2.17 13.75
N PRO A 222 -12.02 2.77 14.97
CA PRO A 222 -13.05 3.72 15.42
C PRO A 222 -13.27 4.96 14.56
N VAL A 223 -12.22 5.46 13.89
CA VAL A 223 -12.30 6.62 12.98
C VAL A 223 -13.04 6.27 11.69
N VAL A 224 -12.99 5.00 11.27
CA VAL A 224 -13.66 4.48 10.07
C VAL A 224 -15.08 4.01 10.41
N TRP A 225 -15.24 3.19 11.44
CA TRP A 225 -16.52 2.52 11.67
C TRP A 225 -17.60 3.41 12.25
N LYS A 226 -17.26 4.46 13.02
CA LYS A 226 -18.29 5.36 13.56
C LYS A 226 -19.00 6.13 12.43
N PRO A 227 -18.30 6.81 11.50
CA PRO A 227 -18.92 7.38 10.29
C PRO A 227 -19.65 6.32 9.44
N SER A 228 -19.03 5.16 9.21
CA SER A 228 -19.58 4.10 8.36
C SER A 228 -20.87 3.50 8.93
N LEU A 229 -20.93 3.28 10.24
CA LEU A 229 -22.12 2.81 10.96
C LEU A 229 -23.22 3.88 10.95
N TYR A 230 -22.87 5.16 11.08
CA TYR A 230 -23.84 6.24 10.91
C TYR A 230 -24.43 6.27 9.50
N MET A 231 -23.59 6.16 8.46
CA MET A 231 -24.05 6.02 7.07
C MET A 231 -25.01 4.84 6.92
N PHE A 232 -24.60 3.64 7.35
CA PHE A 232 -25.43 2.44 7.32
C PHE A 232 -26.78 2.64 8.01
N LEU A 233 -26.79 3.09 9.27
CA LEU A 233 -28.01 3.30 10.05
C LEU A 233 -28.92 4.38 9.46
N SER A 234 -28.35 5.48 8.93
CA SER A 234 -29.09 6.58 8.31
C SER A 234 -29.85 6.18 7.02
N LEU A 235 -29.42 5.08 6.40
CA LEU A 235 -30.02 4.48 5.21
C LEU A 235 -30.95 3.33 5.62
N ALA A 236 -30.45 2.35 6.38
CA ALA A 236 -31.17 1.14 6.78
C ALA A 236 -32.43 1.42 7.61
N LEU A 237 -32.39 2.41 8.51
CA LEU A 237 -33.56 2.85 9.29
C LEU A 237 -34.55 3.67 8.45
N SER A 238 -34.10 4.27 7.34
CA SER A 238 -34.99 4.92 6.35
C SER A 238 -35.59 3.87 5.40
N ILE A 239 -36.39 2.95 5.93
CA ILE A 239 -37.02 1.82 5.21
C ILE A 239 -37.75 2.25 3.92
N SER A 240 -37.69 1.43 2.86
CA SER A 240 -38.32 1.78 1.58
C SER A 240 -39.82 1.51 1.59
N THR A 241 -40.60 2.58 1.54
CA THR A 241 -42.05 2.54 1.23
C THR A 241 -42.34 2.80 -0.25
N HIS A 242 -41.32 3.14 -1.05
CA HIS A 242 -41.44 3.62 -2.43
C HIS A 242 -42.26 2.68 -3.30
N GLU A 243 -41.97 1.38 -3.26
CA GLU A 243 -42.62 0.37 -4.08
C GLU A 243 -44.12 0.21 -3.73
N GLY A 244 -44.50 0.35 -2.45
CA GLY A 244 -45.90 0.39 -2.03
C GLY A 244 -46.61 1.68 -2.45
N GLN A 245 -45.93 2.82 -2.37
CA GLN A 245 -46.46 4.12 -2.78
C GLN A 245 -46.62 4.25 -4.30
N PHE A 246 -45.66 3.76 -5.09
CA PHE A 246 -45.73 3.73 -6.55
C PHE A 246 -46.91 2.88 -7.04
N TYR A 247 -47.12 1.70 -6.46
CA TYR A 247 -48.30 0.88 -6.76
C TYR A 247 -49.59 1.58 -6.31
N TRP A 248 -49.58 2.33 -5.20
CA TRP A 248 -50.73 3.10 -4.72
C TRP A 248 -51.09 4.28 -5.66
N TYR A 249 -50.16 5.19 -5.97
CA TYR A 249 -50.49 6.38 -6.79
C TYR A 249 -50.65 6.09 -8.30
N THR A 250 -50.12 4.97 -8.80
CA THR A 250 -50.36 4.51 -10.19
C THR A 250 -51.53 3.52 -10.33
N ASN A 251 -52.24 3.21 -9.24
CA ASN A 251 -53.48 2.43 -9.31
C ASN A 251 -54.63 3.34 -9.78
N LYS A 252 -55.37 2.91 -10.82
CA LYS A 252 -56.48 3.65 -11.42
C LYS A 252 -57.83 3.41 -10.73
N THR A 253 -57.90 2.48 -9.77
CA THR A 253 -59.10 2.26 -8.95
C THR A 253 -59.23 3.35 -7.89
N ALA A 254 -60.38 4.04 -7.84
CA ALA A 254 -60.66 5.03 -6.80
C ALA A 254 -60.58 4.40 -5.39
N PRO A 255 -60.08 5.10 -4.35
CA PRO A 255 -59.83 6.55 -4.26
C PRO A 255 -58.41 7.02 -4.68
N ASN A 256 -57.66 6.17 -5.38
CA ASN A 256 -56.25 6.41 -5.71
C ASN A 256 -56.06 7.44 -6.85
N PRO A 257 -54.92 8.18 -6.90
CA PRO A 257 -54.64 9.19 -7.92
C PRO A 257 -54.55 8.73 -9.39
N GLY A 258 -54.23 7.46 -9.67
CA GLY A 258 -54.26 6.90 -11.04
C GLY A 258 -53.26 7.47 -12.06
N PHE A 259 -52.12 8.02 -11.62
CA PHE A 259 -51.18 8.74 -12.48
C PHE A 259 -50.65 7.93 -13.68
N SER A 260 -50.44 8.62 -14.81
CA SER A 260 -49.88 8.03 -16.03
C SER A 260 -48.36 7.84 -15.97
N GLN A 261 -47.83 7.02 -16.88
CA GLN A 261 -46.39 6.74 -16.97
C GLN A 261 -45.61 8.00 -17.34
N GLU A 262 -46.13 8.83 -18.26
CA GLU A 262 -45.47 10.07 -18.66
C GLU A 262 -45.44 11.08 -17.52
N PHE A 263 -46.53 11.19 -16.74
CA PHE A 263 -46.60 12.10 -15.60
C PHE A 263 -45.60 11.72 -14.49
N VAL A 264 -45.46 10.43 -14.17
CA VAL A 264 -44.47 9.97 -13.18
C VAL A 264 -43.03 10.21 -13.67
N GLY A 265 -42.77 10.02 -14.97
CA GLY A 265 -41.50 10.40 -15.61
C GLY A 265 -41.19 11.90 -15.49
N LEU A 266 -42.20 12.74 -15.75
CA LEU A 266 -42.10 14.20 -15.60
C LEU A 266 -41.81 14.62 -14.15
N VAL A 267 -42.50 14.05 -13.17
CA VAL A 267 -42.26 14.30 -11.73
C VAL A 267 -40.81 13.98 -11.37
N HIS A 268 -40.29 12.81 -11.79
CA HIS A 268 -38.89 12.44 -11.55
C HIS A 268 -37.88 13.33 -12.29
N ALA A 269 -38.23 13.87 -13.46
CA ALA A 269 -37.40 14.82 -14.21
C ALA A 269 -37.32 16.18 -13.51
N VAL A 270 -38.44 16.71 -12.99
CA VAL A 270 -38.45 17.91 -12.13
C VAL A 270 -37.67 17.65 -10.84
N GLY A 271 -37.80 16.45 -10.25
CA GLY A 271 -37.00 15.99 -9.12
C GLY A 271 -35.49 15.93 -9.41
N ALA A 272 -35.07 15.66 -10.64
CA ALA A 272 -33.67 15.72 -11.04
C ALA A 272 -33.14 17.16 -11.03
N VAL A 273 -33.90 18.12 -11.56
CA VAL A 273 -33.58 19.56 -11.50
C VAL A 273 -33.52 20.05 -10.05
N ALA A 274 -34.49 19.67 -9.21
CA ALA A 274 -34.47 19.97 -7.78
C ALA A 274 -33.22 19.40 -7.08
N SER A 275 -32.77 18.21 -7.47
CA SER A 275 -31.52 17.64 -6.93
C SER A 275 -30.27 18.48 -7.27
N MET A 276 -30.23 19.14 -8.44
CA MET A 276 -29.16 20.07 -8.80
C MET A 276 -29.18 21.32 -7.90
N VAL A 277 -30.36 21.82 -7.53
CA VAL A 277 -30.49 22.93 -6.58
C VAL A 277 -29.95 22.52 -5.20
N GLY A 278 -30.20 21.29 -4.74
CA GLY A 278 -29.60 20.75 -3.51
C GLY A 278 -28.07 20.71 -3.54
N VAL A 279 -27.48 20.35 -4.68
CA VAL A 279 -26.01 20.38 -4.89
C VAL A 279 -25.47 21.82 -4.84
N LEU A 280 -26.14 22.77 -5.49
CA LEU A 280 -25.74 24.18 -5.48
C LEU A 280 -25.87 24.82 -4.10
N ILE A 281 -26.92 24.48 -3.33
CA ILE A 281 -27.06 24.90 -1.93
C ILE A 281 -25.88 24.40 -1.09
N TYR A 282 -25.50 23.13 -1.25
CA TYR A 282 -24.34 22.57 -0.54
C TYR A 282 -23.04 23.30 -0.92
N HIS A 283 -22.74 23.36 -2.22
CA HIS A 283 -21.50 23.96 -2.72
C HIS A 283 -21.39 25.46 -2.35
N LYS A 284 -22.48 26.23 -2.42
CA LYS A 284 -22.43 27.68 -2.23
C LYS A 284 -22.51 28.11 -0.76
N TYR A 285 -23.20 27.35 0.10
CA TYR A 285 -23.49 27.79 1.47
C TYR A 285 -23.07 26.82 2.58
N LEU A 286 -22.91 25.52 2.30
CA LEU A 286 -22.68 24.52 3.36
C LEU A 286 -21.27 23.92 3.38
N LYS A 287 -20.46 24.06 2.31
CA LYS A 287 -19.09 23.50 2.25
C LYS A 287 -18.09 24.04 3.29
N ASN A 288 -18.44 25.10 4.01
CA ASN A 288 -17.62 25.74 5.05
C ASN A 288 -18.09 25.43 6.49
N TYR A 289 -19.00 24.46 6.69
CA TYR A 289 -19.51 24.08 8.01
C TYR A 289 -19.06 22.66 8.43
N PRO A 290 -18.92 22.37 9.74
CA PRO A 290 -18.47 21.06 10.22
C PRO A 290 -19.50 19.95 9.94
N PHE A 291 -19.01 18.74 9.64
CA PHE A 291 -19.80 17.61 9.13
C PHE A 291 -21.01 17.28 10.02
N ARG A 292 -20.82 17.18 11.35
CA ARG A 292 -21.87 16.83 12.31
C ARG A 292 -23.05 17.83 12.26
N SER A 293 -22.78 19.12 12.12
CA SER A 293 -23.81 20.16 12.11
C SER A 293 -24.67 20.08 10.85
N ILE A 294 -24.07 19.93 9.67
CA ILE A 294 -24.81 19.79 8.41
C ILE A 294 -25.66 18.52 8.44
N LEU A 295 -25.08 17.39 8.86
CA LEU A 295 -25.77 16.10 8.89
C LEU A 295 -26.91 16.07 9.92
N PHE A 296 -26.80 16.78 11.05
CA PHE A 296 -27.90 16.95 11.99
C PHE A 296 -29.09 17.66 11.36
N TYR A 297 -28.89 18.87 10.80
CA TYR A 297 -29.98 19.64 10.21
C TYR A 297 -30.54 18.98 8.94
N ALA A 298 -29.71 18.37 8.10
CA ALA A 298 -30.15 17.66 6.91
C ALA A 298 -30.95 16.39 7.24
N GLN A 299 -30.57 15.62 8.26
CA GLN A 299 -31.32 14.45 8.70
C GLN A 299 -32.63 14.83 9.40
N LEU A 300 -32.64 15.91 10.20
CA LEU A 300 -33.86 16.46 10.79
C LEU A 300 -34.85 16.90 9.69
N LEU A 301 -34.37 17.64 8.70
CA LEU A 301 -35.17 18.09 7.57
C LEU A 301 -35.69 16.92 6.72
N TYR A 302 -34.93 15.83 6.59
CA TYR A 302 -35.34 14.58 5.90
C TYR A 302 -36.39 13.76 6.68
N GLY A 303 -36.35 13.81 8.02
CA GLY A 303 -37.41 13.27 8.87
C GLY A 303 -38.71 14.07 8.74
N VAL A 304 -38.60 15.41 8.77
CA VAL A 304 -39.75 16.33 8.62
C VAL A 304 -40.35 16.27 7.21
N SER A 305 -39.53 16.23 6.14
CA SER A 305 -40.06 16.14 4.77
C SER A 305 -40.82 14.83 4.52
N GLY A 306 -40.49 13.75 5.25
CA GLY A 306 -41.25 12.50 5.22
C GLY A 306 -42.71 12.62 5.66
N LEU A 307 -43.09 13.70 6.36
CA LEU A 307 -44.50 13.98 6.69
C LEU A 307 -45.33 14.35 5.45
N LEU A 308 -44.70 14.79 4.35
CA LEU A 308 -45.38 15.03 3.08
C LEU A 308 -45.95 13.72 2.50
N ASP A 309 -45.18 12.63 2.49
CA ASP A 309 -45.68 11.30 2.10
C ASP A 309 -46.92 10.88 2.91
N LEU A 310 -46.90 11.11 4.23
CA LEU A 310 -48.01 10.74 5.12
C LEU A 310 -49.24 11.61 4.84
N THR A 311 -49.03 12.91 4.61
CA THR A 311 -50.07 13.87 4.20
C THR A 311 -50.72 13.47 2.87
N PHE A 312 -49.94 12.94 1.93
CA PHE A 312 -50.43 12.47 0.63
C PHE A 312 -51.22 11.16 0.73
N VAL A 313 -50.66 10.14 1.42
CA VAL A 313 -51.31 8.83 1.58
C VAL A 313 -52.61 8.94 2.40
N LEU A 314 -52.67 9.82 3.41
CA LEU A 314 -53.89 10.12 4.18
C LEU A 314 -54.86 11.09 3.47
N ARG A 315 -54.56 11.49 2.21
CA ARG A 315 -55.34 12.46 1.39
C ARG A 315 -55.53 13.84 2.04
N TRP A 316 -54.75 14.17 3.08
CA TRP A 316 -54.81 15.47 3.77
C TRP A 316 -54.47 16.65 2.84
N ASN A 317 -53.72 16.40 1.76
CA ASN A 317 -53.49 17.40 0.72
C ASN A 317 -54.80 17.93 0.11
N LEU A 318 -55.83 17.08 -0.06
CA LEU A 318 -57.13 17.49 -0.58
C LEU A 318 -57.95 18.27 0.45
N ALA A 319 -57.81 17.95 1.75
CA ALA A 319 -58.39 18.75 2.83
C ALA A 319 -57.76 20.16 2.94
N LEU A 320 -56.51 20.30 2.48
CA LEU A 320 -55.81 21.58 2.31
C LEU A 320 -56.07 22.24 0.93
N GLY A 321 -56.90 21.65 0.08
CA GLY A 321 -57.23 22.16 -1.26
C GLY A 321 -56.13 22.01 -2.32
N VAL A 322 -55.06 21.24 -2.05
CA VAL A 322 -53.91 21.08 -2.94
C VAL A 322 -54.08 19.86 -3.85
N PRO A 323 -54.14 20.01 -5.20
CA PRO A 323 -54.31 18.89 -6.12
C PRO A 323 -53.16 17.87 -6.06
N ASP A 324 -53.49 16.59 -6.21
CA ASP A 324 -52.56 15.46 -6.10
C ASP A 324 -51.29 15.63 -6.96
N ALA A 325 -51.46 16.08 -8.21
CA ALA A 325 -50.36 16.29 -9.15
C ALA A 325 -49.39 17.40 -8.71
N VAL A 326 -49.91 18.47 -8.08
CA VAL A 326 -49.08 19.56 -7.53
C VAL A 326 -48.37 19.08 -6.27
N PHE A 327 -49.07 18.35 -5.40
CA PHE A 327 -48.53 17.87 -4.14
C PHE A 327 -47.38 16.87 -4.33
N VAL A 328 -47.53 15.88 -5.21
CA VAL A 328 -46.47 14.88 -5.47
C VAL A 328 -45.23 15.49 -6.14
N THR A 329 -45.43 16.50 -7.01
CA THR A 329 -44.31 17.23 -7.63
C THR A 329 -43.52 18.03 -6.60
N LEU A 330 -44.22 18.69 -5.66
CA LEU A 330 -43.61 19.45 -4.57
C LEU A 330 -42.87 18.53 -3.58
N GLU A 331 -43.47 17.38 -3.22
CA GLU A 331 -42.82 16.37 -2.36
C GLU A 331 -41.51 15.89 -2.97
N GLU A 332 -41.52 15.36 -4.19
CA GLU A 332 -40.31 14.90 -4.89
C GLU A 332 -39.25 16.02 -4.97
N CYS A 333 -39.63 17.27 -5.23
CA CYS A 333 -38.69 18.40 -5.22
C CYS A 333 -37.97 18.56 -3.86
N VAL A 334 -38.73 18.62 -2.77
CA VAL A 334 -38.19 18.76 -1.40
C VAL A 334 -37.35 17.54 -1.04
N SER A 335 -37.88 16.34 -1.29
CA SER A 335 -37.25 15.04 -1.03
C SER A 335 -35.87 14.92 -1.71
N ARG A 336 -35.77 15.34 -2.97
CA ARG A 336 -34.53 15.33 -3.76
C ARG A 336 -33.51 16.39 -3.33
N VAL A 337 -33.94 17.61 -3.03
CA VAL A 337 -33.07 18.68 -2.48
C VAL A 337 -32.43 18.21 -1.17
N VAL A 338 -33.27 17.79 -0.23
CA VAL A 338 -32.85 17.40 1.12
C VAL A 338 -31.96 16.15 1.08
N SER A 339 -32.28 15.17 0.22
CA SER A 339 -31.45 13.97 0.03
C SER A 339 -30.05 14.30 -0.50
N ARG A 340 -29.91 15.25 -1.44
CA ARG A 340 -28.58 15.68 -1.94
C ARG A 340 -27.80 16.46 -0.88
N VAL A 341 -28.44 17.36 -0.14
CA VAL A 341 -27.81 18.11 0.97
C VAL A 341 -27.35 17.18 2.09
N ARG A 342 -28.07 16.08 2.35
CA ARG A 342 -27.67 15.03 3.31
C ARG A 342 -26.51 14.16 2.79
N LEU A 343 -26.51 13.80 1.52
CA LEU A 343 -25.54 12.87 0.93
C LEU A 343 -24.16 13.50 0.70
N MET A 344 -24.10 14.77 0.27
CA MET A 344 -22.83 15.44 -0.05
C MET A 344 -21.78 15.44 1.08
N PRO A 345 -22.10 15.79 2.34
CA PRO A 345 -21.14 15.71 3.43
C PRO A 345 -20.68 14.28 3.73
N MET A 346 -21.52 13.26 3.49
CA MET A 346 -21.11 11.86 3.63
C MET A 346 -20.08 11.48 2.57
N MET A 347 -20.32 11.83 1.29
CA MET A 347 -19.38 11.54 0.19
C MET A 347 -18.01 12.19 0.43
N VAL A 348 -17.98 13.46 0.86
CA VAL A 348 -16.74 14.19 1.17
C VAL A 348 -16.04 13.62 2.41
N LEU A 349 -16.79 13.14 3.42
CA LEU A 349 -16.22 12.45 4.56
C LEU A 349 -15.65 11.08 4.16
N SER A 350 -16.30 10.35 3.25
CA SER A 350 -15.82 9.05 2.77
C SER A 350 -14.51 9.16 1.99
N THR A 351 -14.35 10.15 1.10
CA THR A 351 -13.07 10.34 0.37
C THR A 351 -11.92 10.72 1.31
N LYS A 352 -12.20 11.40 2.44
CA LYS A 352 -11.21 11.75 3.47
C LYS A 352 -10.78 10.60 4.38
N LEU A 353 -11.47 9.47 4.34
CA LEU A 353 -11.14 8.28 5.16
C LEU A 353 -10.32 7.24 4.38
N CYS A 354 -10.10 7.42 3.07
CA CYS A 354 -9.32 6.54 2.22
C CYS A 354 -7.81 6.60 2.51
N PRO A 355 -7.15 5.50 2.89
CA PRO A 355 -5.69 5.43 2.96
C PRO A 355 -5.06 5.21 1.58
N SER A 356 -3.79 5.60 1.43
CA SER A 356 -3.05 5.56 0.16
C SER A 356 -2.85 4.13 -0.35
N GLY A 357 -2.80 3.97 -1.67
CA GLY A 357 -2.53 2.68 -2.34
C GLY A 357 -3.70 1.68 -2.36
N VAL A 358 -4.78 1.93 -1.62
CA VAL A 358 -6.03 1.13 -1.66
C VAL A 358 -7.29 2.02 -1.77
N GLU A 359 -7.14 3.25 -2.24
CA GLU A 359 -8.17 4.30 -2.24
C GLU A 359 -9.45 3.83 -2.93
N GLY A 360 -9.33 3.22 -4.11
CA GLY A 360 -10.44 2.70 -4.89
C GLY A 360 -11.20 1.56 -4.20
N THR A 361 -10.48 0.71 -3.46
CA THR A 361 -11.03 -0.44 -2.76
C THR A 361 -11.72 -0.02 -1.46
N PHE A 362 -11.13 0.92 -0.72
CA PHE A 362 -11.69 1.46 0.51
C PHE A 362 -12.88 2.40 0.25
N PHE A 363 -12.80 3.25 -0.77
CA PHE A 363 -13.95 4.05 -1.22
C PHE A 363 -15.10 3.14 -1.68
N ALA A 364 -14.79 2.08 -2.43
CA ALA A 364 -15.78 1.07 -2.81
C ALA A 364 -16.37 0.30 -1.62
N LEU A 365 -15.64 0.12 -0.52
CA LEU A 365 -16.16 -0.45 0.73
C LEU A 365 -17.17 0.50 1.41
N LEU A 366 -16.87 1.80 1.48
CA LEU A 366 -17.80 2.80 2.00
C LEU A 366 -19.06 2.96 1.12
N MET A 367 -18.91 2.87 -0.20
CA MET A 367 -20.05 2.85 -1.14
C MET A 367 -20.80 1.50 -1.17
N CYS A 368 -20.14 0.40 -0.76
CA CYS A 368 -20.81 -0.87 -0.48
C CYS A 368 -21.70 -0.75 0.76
N ILE A 369 -21.30 0.03 1.78
CA ILE A 369 -22.13 0.30 2.96
C ILE A 369 -23.37 1.14 2.60
N ASP A 370 -23.27 2.08 1.65
CA ASP A 370 -24.46 2.76 1.06
C ASP A 370 -25.39 1.75 0.37
N SER A 371 -24.82 0.91 -0.51
CA SER A 371 -25.55 -0.14 -1.23
C SER A 371 -26.23 -1.15 -0.29
N VAL A 372 -25.56 -1.57 0.79
CA VAL A 372 -26.08 -2.50 1.80
C VAL A 372 -27.08 -1.80 2.72
N GLY A 373 -26.89 -0.52 3.05
CA GLY A 373 -27.88 0.30 3.77
C GLY A 373 -29.20 0.44 2.99
N MET A 374 -29.12 0.71 1.68
CA MET A 374 -30.27 0.69 0.78
C MET A 374 -30.90 -0.70 0.66
N LEU A 375 -30.08 -1.77 0.60
CA LEU A 375 -30.57 -3.16 0.55
C LEU A 375 -31.34 -3.53 1.82
N THR A 376 -30.81 -3.21 3.01
CA THR A 376 -31.50 -3.41 4.29
C THR A 376 -32.76 -2.56 4.38
N SER A 377 -32.73 -1.30 3.94
CA SER A 377 -33.90 -0.42 3.85
C SER A 377 -35.02 -1.02 2.98
N LYS A 378 -34.69 -1.55 1.80
CA LYS A 378 -35.66 -2.21 0.91
C LYS A 378 -36.16 -3.54 1.47
N ALA A 379 -35.30 -4.37 2.05
CA ALA A 379 -35.70 -5.64 2.65
C ALA A 379 -36.60 -5.44 3.90
N ALA A 380 -36.27 -4.47 4.76
CA ALA A 380 -37.11 -4.08 5.89
C ALA A 380 -38.43 -3.45 5.43
N GLY A 381 -38.40 -2.61 4.40
CA GLY A 381 -39.61 -2.08 3.75
C GLY A 381 -40.53 -3.18 3.22
N ALA A 382 -39.98 -4.15 2.49
CA ALA A 382 -40.70 -5.32 1.99
C ALA A 382 -41.33 -6.14 3.13
N ALA A 383 -40.58 -6.36 4.22
CA ALA A 383 -41.06 -7.07 5.41
C ALA A 383 -42.19 -6.31 6.13
N VAL A 384 -42.07 -4.99 6.29
CA VAL A 384 -43.10 -4.13 6.88
C VAL A 384 -44.36 -4.10 6.03
N LEU A 385 -44.24 -3.91 4.70
CA LEU A 385 -45.39 -3.93 3.78
C LEU A 385 -46.09 -5.29 3.81
N ARG A 386 -45.34 -6.41 3.85
CA ARG A 386 -45.89 -7.77 3.96
C ARG A 386 -46.58 -8.02 5.31
N ALA A 387 -45.98 -7.60 6.43
CA ALA A 387 -46.57 -7.75 7.76
C ALA A 387 -47.86 -6.93 7.92
N LEU A 388 -47.89 -5.74 7.34
CA LEU A 388 -49.06 -4.86 7.29
C LEU A 388 -50.09 -5.26 6.20
N HIS A 389 -49.87 -6.38 5.50
CA HIS A 389 -50.75 -6.92 4.46
C HIS A 389 -51.01 -5.97 3.28
N VAL A 390 -50.06 -5.06 2.98
CA VAL A 390 -50.12 -4.19 1.80
C VAL A 390 -49.83 -5.02 0.54
N THR A 391 -50.77 -5.02 -0.40
CA THR A 391 -50.71 -5.81 -1.64
C THR A 391 -50.84 -4.92 -2.88
N ARG A 392 -50.92 -5.51 -4.08
CA ARG A 392 -51.20 -4.80 -5.34
C ARG A 392 -52.64 -4.26 -5.41
N THR A 393 -53.54 -4.75 -4.56
CA THR A 393 -54.99 -4.48 -4.59
C THR A 393 -55.53 -3.84 -3.31
N ASP A 394 -54.89 -4.08 -2.17
CA ASP A 394 -55.22 -3.48 -0.87
C ASP A 394 -54.04 -2.67 -0.34
N PHE A 395 -54.33 -1.45 0.07
CA PHE A 395 -53.37 -0.46 0.58
C PHE A 395 -53.81 0.15 1.92
N GLY A 396 -54.83 -0.40 2.59
CA GLY A 396 -55.43 0.20 3.79
C GLY A 396 -54.43 0.47 4.93
N SER A 397 -53.39 -0.35 5.04
CA SER A 397 -52.32 -0.22 6.04
C SER A 397 -51.10 0.60 5.57
N LEU A 398 -51.07 1.14 4.34
CA LEU A 398 -49.88 1.81 3.79
C LEU A 398 -49.44 3.02 4.62
N TRP A 399 -50.37 3.76 5.22
CA TRP A 399 -50.06 4.89 6.08
C TRP A 399 -49.29 4.49 7.36
N LEU A 400 -49.51 3.27 7.90
CA LEU A 400 -48.75 2.75 9.03
C LEU A 400 -47.29 2.49 8.64
N ALA A 401 -47.04 2.00 7.42
CA ALA A 401 -45.68 1.80 6.90
C ALA A 401 -44.94 3.13 6.74
N VAL A 402 -45.61 4.16 6.20
CA VAL A 402 -45.06 5.52 6.04
C VAL A 402 -44.84 6.21 7.40
N LEU A 403 -45.76 6.04 8.36
CA LEU A 403 -45.61 6.56 9.72
C LEU A 403 -44.41 5.90 10.44
N LEU A 404 -44.30 4.57 10.39
CA LEU A 404 -43.16 3.83 10.96
C LEU A 404 -41.84 4.28 10.35
N ARG A 405 -41.78 4.40 9.01
CA ARG A 405 -40.62 4.95 8.29
C ARG A 405 -40.24 6.34 8.79
N ASN A 406 -41.20 7.23 9.01
CA ASN A 406 -40.93 8.59 9.48
C ASN A 406 -40.40 8.62 10.92
N MET A 407 -40.93 7.77 11.81
CA MET A 407 -40.38 7.61 13.16
C MET A 407 -38.93 7.09 13.13
N LEU A 408 -38.65 6.07 12.30
CA LEU A 408 -37.30 5.54 12.14
C LEU A 408 -36.33 6.55 11.49
N ARG A 409 -36.79 7.37 10.52
CA ARG A 409 -36.02 8.49 9.94
C ARG A 409 -35.68 9.59 10.95
N LEU A 410 -36.46 9.76 12.02
CA LEU A 410 -36.13 10.69 13.11
C LEU A 410 -35.23 10.02 14.16
N ALA A 411 -35.42 8.72 14.43
CA ALA A 411 -34.60 7.96 15.36
C ALA A 411 -33.10 7.90 14.96
N THR A 412 -32.77 8.06 13.66
CA THR A 412 -31.37 8.17 13.20
C THR A 412 -30.59 9.32 13.85
N LEU A 413 -31.28 10.41 14.26
CA LEU A 413 -30.66 11.56 14.94
C LEU A 413 -30.02 11.15 16.28
N ALA A 414 -30.51 10.10 16.93
CA ALA A 414 -29.90 9.58 18.16
C ALA A 414 -28.46 9.08 17.95
N PHE A 415 -28.07 8.75 16.70
CA PHE A 415 -26.74 8.25 16.35
C PHE A 415 -25.79 9.33 15.81
N ILE A 416 -26.20 10.61 15.76
CA ILE A 416 -25.38 11.70 15.20
C ILE A 416 -24.02 11.90 15.89
N PHE A 417 -23.88 11.42 17.14
CA PHE A 417 -22.63 11.43 17.89
C PHE A 417 -21.52 10.57 17.25
N LEU A 418 -21.86 9.65 16.36
CA LEU A 418 -20.91 8.83 15.59
C LEU A 418 -20.18 9.62 14.50
N VAL A 419 -20.70 10.77 14.08
CA VAL A 419 -20.05 11.67 13.11
C VAL A 419 -19.02 12.56 13.83
N PRO A 420 -17.79 12.75 13.32
CA PRO A 420 -16.80 13.66 13.91
C PRO A 420 -17.21 15.13 13.83
N THR A 421 -16.65 15.96 14.73
CA THR A 421 -16.87 17.41 14.80
C THR A 421 -15.88 18.24 13.98
N ALA A 422 -15.02 17.59 13.17
CA ALA A 422 -14.02 18.25 12.34
C ALA A 422 -14.65 19.07 11.19
N ASP A 423 -13.86 20.00 10.66
CA ASP A 423 -14.22 20.84 9.52
C ASP A 423 -13.88 20.18 8.17
N GLN A 424 -14.49 20.68 7.11
CA GLN A 424 -14.30 20.17 5.74
C GLN A 424 -12.90 20.43 5.17
N THR A 425 -12.06 21.20 5.86
CA THR A 425 -10.63 21.39 5.57
C THR A 425 -9.70 20.37 6.24
N ASP A 426 -10.12 19.74 7.33
CA ASP A 426 -9.19 19.05 8.25
C ASP A 426 -8.69 17.70 7.71
N VAL A 427 -7.46 17.34 8.09
CA VAL A 427 -6.89 16.01 7.83
C VAL A 427 -7.34 15.07 8.94
N LEU A 428 -8.25 14.15 8.62
CA LEU A 428 -8.94 13.27 9.58
C LEU A 428 -8.15 12.00 9.96
N VAL A 429 -7.07 11.69 9.24
CA VAL A 429 -6.23 10.51 9.45
C VAL A 429 -4.76 10.98 9.53
N PRO A 430 -4.03 10.71 10.63
CA PRO A 430 -2.60 11.01 10.72
C PRO A 430 -1.78 10.34 9.60
N ARG A 431 -0.69 10.97 9.16
CA ARG A 431 0.08 10.49 8.01
C ARG A 431 0.68 9.11 8.24
N GLU A 432 1.02 8.74 9.48
CA GLU A 432 1.55 7.42 9.81
C GLU A 432 0.58 6.26 9.46
N LEU A 433 -0.74 6.52 9.40
CA LEU A 433 -1.77 5.53 9.04
C LEU A 433 -2.11 5.50 7.55
N LEU A 434 -1.48 6.36 6.73
CA LEU A 434 -1.70 6.42 5.28
C LEU A 434 -0.67 5.60 4.49
N ASP A 435 0.46 5.23 5.11
CA ASP A 435 1.54 4.44 4.50
C ASP A 435 1.56 2.96 4.96
N SER A 436 0.74 2.59 5.95
CA SER A 436 0.70 1.24 6.53
C SER A 436 -0.14 0.26 5.70
N SER A 437 0.45 -0.83 5.23
CA SER A 437 -0.26 -1.89 4.49
C SER A 437 -1.16 -2.77 5.39
N PRO A 438 -2.24 -3.39 4.87
CA PRO A 438 -3.34 -3.94 5.69
C PRO A 438 -3.02 -5.17 6.57
N VAL A 439 -1.78 -5.65 6.56
CA VAL A 439 -1.35 -6.87 7.28
C VAL A 439 -1.02 -6.59 8.75
N ALA A 440 -0.56 -5.38 9.08
CA ALA A 440 -0.14 -5.00 10.43
C ALA A 440 -1.31 -4.78 11.43
N MET A 441 -2.56 -5.04 11.02
CA MET A 441 -3.77 -4.72 11.79
C MET A 441 -4.35 -5.90 12.59
N VAL A 442 -3.70 -7.06 12.60
CA VAL A 442 -4.26 -8.27 13.23
C VAL A 442 -4.01 -8.29 14.74
N ASP A 443 -2.85 -7.78 15.18
CA ASP A 443 -2.31 -8.08 16.51
C ASP A 443 -2.61 -7.00 17.57
N GLU A 444 -2.86 -5.74 17.17
CA GLU A 444 -3.14 -4.63 18.12
C GLU A 444 -4.47 -4.74 18.88
N GLU A 445 -5.42 -5.58 18.45
CA GLU A 445 -6.80 -5.48 18.93
C GLU A 445 -7.08 -6.28 20.22
N GLU A 446 -6.28 -7.30 20.54
CA GLU A 446 -6.51 -8.15 21.71
C GLU A 446 -6.09 -7.47 23.03
N GLU A 447 -5.14 -6.54 23.00
CA GLU A 447 -4.60 -5.85 24.18
C GLU A 447 -5.58 -4.83 24.81
N ARG A 448 -6.34 -4.10 23.98
CA ARG A 448 -7.14 -2.94 24.43
C ARG A 448 -8.35 -3.30 25.30
N LEU A 449 -8.67 -4.58 25.47
CA LEU A 449 -9.89 -5.03 26.17
C LEU A 449 -9.72 -5.24 27.69
N GLN A 450 -8.49 -5.17 28.23
CA GLN A 450 -8.25 -5.34 29.68
C GLN A 450 -8.20 -4.02 30.48
N LEU A 451 -7.88 -2.88 29.84
CA LEU A 451 -7.46 -1.64 30.52
C LEU A 451 -8.58 -0.71 31.07
N VAL A 452 -9.84 -1.15 31.13
CA VAL A 452 -10.99 -0.30 31.55
C VAL A 452 -11.59 -0.72 32.91
N LYS A 453 -10.80 -1.37 33.77
CA LYS A 453 -11.18 -1.67 35.17
C LYS A 453 -10.00 -1.56 36.15
N LEU A 454 -9.65 -0.34 36.53
CA LEU A 454 -9.40 0.10 37.92
C LEU A 454 -8.96 1.57 37.93
N ALA A 455 -9.55 2.39 38.80
CA ALA A 455 -9.17 3.78 39.04
C ALA A 455 -9.65 4.23 40.44
N SER A 456 -9.00 5.28 40.99
CA SER A 456 -9.33 5.95 42.27
C SER A 456 -8.84 5.23 43.56
N PRO A 457 -8.48 5.94 44.66
CA PRO A 457 -7.75 7.23 44.76
C PRO A 457 -6.73 7.37 45.93
N HIS A 458 -6.04 8.52 46.01
CA HIS A 458 -5.23 9.08 47.14
C HIS A 458 -3.88 8.36 47.46
N THR A 459 -2.86 8.95 48.09
CA THR A 459 -2.76 10.12 49.04
C THR A 459 -1.56 11.06 48.73
N ASP A 460 -1.41 12.14 49.49
CA ASP A 460 -0.52 13.30 49.29
C ASP A 460 0.77 13.29 50.19
N ASP A 461 1.44 14.46 50.31
CA ASP A 461 2.52 14.86 51.27
C ASP A 461 3.98 14.31 51.02
N ASP A 462 5.10 15.02 51.27
CA ASP A 462 5.37 16.41 51.76
C ASP A 462 6.74 17.00 51.25
N ASP A 463 7.07 18.22 51.66
CA ASP A 463 8.16 19.15 51.28
C ASP A 463 9.60 18.82 51.78
N GLY A 464 10.64 19.52 51.27
CA GLY A 464 12.01 19.39 51.82
C GLY A 464 13.16 20.20 51.18
N VAL A 465 13.44 21.42 51.66
CA VAL A 465 14.48 22.35 51.11
C VAL A 465 15.69 22.58 52.04
N SER A 466 16.93 22.63 51.50
CA SER A 466 18.04 23.39 52.13
C SER A 466 19.19 23.80 51.20
N ARG A 467 20.05 24.73 51.65
CA ARG A 467 21.16 25.38 50.91
C ARG A 467 22.46 25.45 51.74
N ARG A 468 23.64 25.33 51.11
CA ARG A 468 24.98 25.94 51.41
C ARG A 468 26.09 25.17 50.65
N SER A 469 27.25 25.70 50.27
CA SER A 469 27.76 27.09 50.20
C SER A 469 28.94 27.17 49.21
N ARG A 470 29.26 28.36 48.66
CA ARG A 470 30.45 28.59 47.82
C ARG A 470 31.64 29.16 48.61
N ARG A 471 32.85 28.66 48.35
CA ARG A 471 34.19 29.33 48.31
C ARG A 471 35.28 28.24 48.20
N ALA A 472 36.44 28.35 47.56
CA ALA A 472 37.04 29.21 46.52
C ALA A 472 38.56 29.19 46.77
N LEU A 473 39.40 28.81 45.80
CA LEU A 473 40.71 29.44 45.48
C LEU A 473 41.50 28.66 44.40
N GLN A 474 42.36 29.36 43.67
CA GLN A 474 43.27 28.82 42.65
C GLN A 474 44.70 28.72 43.22
N GLN A 475 45.51 27.73 42.83
CA GLN A 475 46.96 27.94 42.67
C GLN A 475 47.71 26.92 41.78
N LYS A 476 48.51 27.47 40.85
CA LYS A 476 49.83 27.02 40.33
C LYS A 476 50.07 25.57 39.85
N ASN A 477 50.14 25.47 38.52
CA ASN A 477 51.33 25.12 37.70
C ASN A 477 52.09 23.76 37.81
N ARG A 478 52.34 23.21 36.60
CA ARG A 478 53.48 22.38 36.16
C ARG A 478 53.74 21.03 36.83
N HIS A 479 53.61 19.94 36.05
CA HIS A 479 54.58 18.84 36.01
C HIS A 479 54.66 18.24 34.59
N HIS A 480 55.68 17.42 34.31
CA HIS A 480 56.01 16.95 32.96
C HIS A 480 55.04 15.88 32.41
N LEU A 481 54.80 15.92 31.09
CA LEU A 481 54.45 14.73 30.31
C LEU A 481 55.66 13.79 30.26
N ARG A 482 55.45 12.49 30.54
CA ARG A 482 56.51 11.47 30.53
C ARG A 482 55.95 10.16 29.96
N SER A 483 55.94 10.04 28.63
CA SER A 483 55.51 8.83 27.93
C SER A 483 56.35 7.61 28.37
N LYS A 484 55.70 6.57 28.88
CA LYS A 484 56.30 5.24 29.05
C LYS A 484 56.04 4.44 27.79
N ALA A 485 57.08 4.11 27.04
CA ALA A 485 57.02 3.03 26.08
C ALA A 485 57.02 1.69 26.82
N VAL A 486 56.09 0.81 26.46
CA VAL A 486 56.07 -0.61 26.85
C VAL A 486 55.95 -1.40 25.54
N SER A 487 56.54 -2.60 25.47
CA SER A 487 56.69 -3.34 24.21
C SER A 487 55.37 -3.46 23.43
N GLY A 488 55.39 -3.10 22.15
CA GLY A 488 54.25 -3.18 21.23
C GLY A 488 53.23 -2.04 21.28
N ALA A 489 53.11 -1.29 22.39
CA ALA A 489 52.02 -0.32 22.57
C ALA A 489 52.50 1.11 22.85
N THR A 490 52.01 2.08 22.07
CA THR A 490 52.21 3.52 22.33
C THR A 490 51.10 4.05 23.24
N VAL A 491 51.34 4.02 24.55
CA VAL A 491 50.37 4.51 25.54
C VAL A 491 50.40 6.05 25.60
N LEU A 492 49.27 6.68 25.25
CA LEU A 492 49.09 8.13 25.29
C LEU A 492 48.22 8.54 26.49
N GLU A 493 48.77 9.31 27.43
CA GLU A 493 48.03 9.79 28.60
C GLU A 493 47.23 11.07 28.25
N LEU A 494 45.93 10.90 27.94
CA LEU A 494 45.01 12.03 27.73
C LEU A 494 44.64 12.69 29.06
N LYS A 495 44.67 14.03 29.12
CA LYS A 495 44.30 14.82 30.29
C LYS A 495 43.24 15.85 29.93
N HIS A 496 42.03 15.62 30.41
CA HIS A 496 40.88 16.50 30.20
C HIS A 496 41.03 17.80 31.00
N HIS A 497 40.78 18.94 30.36
CA HIS A 497 40.83 20.27 30.97
C HIS A 497 39.44 20.92 30.91
N SER A 498 38.62 20.70 31.94
CA SER A 498 37.28 21.28 32.03
C SER A 498 37.33 22.76 32.43
N PHE A 499 36.65 23.61 31.65
CA PHE A 499 36.37 25.01 31.98
C PHE A 499 34.86 25.16 32.21
N SER A 500 34.43 24.99 33.46
CA SER A 500 33.00 24.92 33.82
C SER A 500 32.34 26.31 33.85
N SER A 501 31.24 26.45 33.09
CA SER A 501 30.31 27.60 33.20
C SER A 501 28.84 27.26 32.84
N ALA A 502 28.44 26.00 33.01
CA ALA A 502 27.05 25.55 32.88
C ALA A 502 26.63 24.70 34.10
N PRO A 503 25.37 24.76 34.57
CA PRO A 503 24.95 24.09 35.79
C PRO A 503 24.46 22.65 35.56
N SER A 504 24.84 21.75 36.47
CA SER A 504 24.07 20.55 36.86
C SER A 504 23.66 19.57 35.74
N LYS A 505 24.64 18.89 35.14
CA LYS A 505 24.47 17.48 34.76
C LYS A 505 24.87 16.59 35.93
N SER A 506 24.41 15.34 35.93
CA SER A 506 24.89 14.33 36.88
C SER A 506 26.36 13.98 36.63
N ARG A 507 27.07 13.50 37.66
CA ARG A 507 28.46 13.07 37.54
C ARG A 507 28.63 11.87 36.60
N ALA A 508 27.56 11.08 36.39
CA ALA A 508 27.54 10.00 35.41
C ALA A 508 27.54 10.56 33.98
N GLU A 509 26.61 11.47 33.64
CA GLU A 509 26.56 12.11 32.32
C GLU A 509 27.81 12.95 32.01
N GLU A 510 28.44 13.57 33.01
CA GLU A 510 29.71 14.29 32.81
C GLU A 510 30.85 13.32 32.45
N VAL A 511 30.91 12.14 33.08
CA VAL A 511 31.88 11.09 32.76
C VAL A 511 31.59 10.45 31.40
N ASP A 512 30.33 10.16 31.09
CA ASP A 512 29.91 9.60 29.79
C ASP A 512 30.17 10.59 28.63
N GLY A 513 29.88 11.88 28.83
CA GLY A 513 30.24 12.94 27.89
C GLY A 513 31.76 13.10 27.69
N ILE A 514 32.58 12.74 28.68
CA ILE A 514 34.04 12.68 28.55
C ILE A 514 34.47 11.41 27.82
N LEU A 515 33.93 10.24 28.17
CA LEU A 515 34.26 8.95 27.55
C LEU A 515 33.92 8.93 26.06
N SER A 516 32.72 9.39 25.68
CA SER A 516 32.30 9.52 24.28
C SER A 516 33.18 10.53 23.50
N SER A 517 33.54 11.66 24.11
CA SER A 517 34.44 12.65 23.50
C SER A 517 35.87 12.13 23.33
N ASP A 518 36.37 11.32 24.27
CA ASP A 518 37.69 10.73 24.23
C ASP A 518 37.73 9.53 23.26
N ALA A 519 36.68 8.71 23.19
CA ALA A 519 36.53 7.65 22.20
C ALA A 519 36.53 8.21 20.77
N ALA A 520 35.71 9.24 20.48
CA ALA A 520 35.72 9.92 19.19
C ALA A 520 37.10 10.53 18.84
N ARG A 521 37.86 10.95 19.86
CA ARG A 521 39.23 11.46 19.69
C ARG A 521 40.25 10.34 19.42
N VAL A 522 40.06 9.15 19.99
CA VAL A 522 40.84 7.95 19.66
C VAL A 522 40.57 7.53 18.22
N SER A 523 39.31 7.41 17.78
CA SER A 523 38.97 7.10 16.38
C SER A 523 39.56 8.12 15.39
N SER A 524 39.55 9.40 15.76
CA SER A 524 40.21 10.47 14.99
C SER A 524 41.75 10.33 14.92
N LEU A 525 42.38 9.81 15.97
CA LEU A 525 43.82 9.54 16.00
C LEU A 525 44.19 8.28 15.21
N GLN A 526 43.43 7.19 15.35
CA GLN A 526 43.52 5.98 14.52
C GLN A 526 43.54 6.36 13.04
N ARG A 527 42.47 7.02 12.55
CA ARG A 527 42.33 7.39 11.13
C ARG A 527 43.45 8.32 10.63
N ARG A 528 44.14 9.04 11.51
CA ARG A 528 45.33 9.85 11.16
C ARG A 528 46.62 9.04 11.14
N ILE A 529 46.74 8.01 11.98
CA ILE A 529 47.85 7.03 11.95
C ILE A 529 47.73 6.15 10.71
N ASP A 530 46.52 5.71 10.35
CA ASP A 530 46.28 4.82 9.21
C ASP A 530 46.46 5.52 7.87
N ASN A 531 46.01 6.78 7.74
CA ASN A 531 46.45 7.63 6.63
C ASN A 531 47.99 7.77 6.57
N TYR A 532 48.69 7.83 7.70
CA TYR A 532 50.16 7.90 7.74
C TYR A 532 50.85 6.57 7.42
N ARG A 533 50.15 5.43 7.55
CA ARG A 533 50.59 4.10 7.10
C ARG A 533 50.41 3.97 5.58
N LEU A 534 49.25 4.37 5.04
CA LEU A 534 48.96 4.39 3.60
C LEU A 534 49.88 5.32 2.80
N ILE A 535 50.35 6.41 3.39
CA ILE A 535 51.37 7.31 2.81
C ILE A 535 52.78 6.67 2.80
N ARG A 536 52.97 5.50 3.44
CA ARG A 536 54.28 4.89 3.70
C ARG A 536 54.45 3.45 3.18
N SER A 537 53.38 2.77 2.78
CA SER A 537 53.44 1.57 1.93
C SER A 537 54.05 1.89 0.56
N SER A 538 54.73 0.94 -0.07
CA SER A 538 55.25 1.17 -1.42
C SER A 538 54.12 1.25 -2.46
N PRO A 539 54.34 1.93 -3.60
CA PRO A 539 53.36 1.96 -4.69
C PRO A 539 53.02 0.58 -5.26
N GLU A 540 53.95 -0.38 -5.18
CA GLU A 540 53.73 -1.76 -5.64
C GLU A 540 52.85 -2.55 -4.67
N GLU A 541 53.09 -2.48 -3.36
CA GLU A 541 52.23 -3.15 -2.35
C GLU A 541 50.79 -2.63 -2.41
N ALA A 542 50.60 -1.33 -2.57
CA ALA A 542 49.29 -0.72 -2.74
C ALA A 542 48.59 -1.17 -4.04
N ALA A 543 49.33 -1.31 -5.14
CA ALA A 543 48.82 -1.75 -6.44
C ALA A 543 48.61 -3.27 -6.55
N ILE A 544 49.19 -4.07 -5.65
CA ILE A 544 48.92 -5.50 -5.49
C ILE A 544 47.63 -5.69 -4.68
N ALA A 545 47.49 -4.99 -3.55
CA ALA A 545 46.30 -5.06 -2.70
C ALA A 545 45.00 -4.64 -3.43
N SER A 546 45.09 -3.80 -4.46
CA SER A 546 43.95 -3.26 -5.22
C SER A 546 43.52 -4.08 -6.45
N LYS A 547 44.12 -5.25 -6.71
CA LYS A 547 43.96 -6.00 -7.98
C LYS A 547 42.99 -7.18 -7.97
N ALA A 548 42.44 -7.53 -6.81
CA ALA A 548 41.49 -8.62 -6.66
C ALA A 548 40.31 -8.26 -5.72
N GLN A 549 40.29 -7.04 -5.17
CA GLN A 549 39.40 -6.64 -4.07
C GLN A 549 38.48 -5.49 -4.45
N VAL A 550 37.26 -5.53 -3.93
CA VAL A 550 36.22 -4.51 -4.08
C VAL A 550 35.70 -4.14 -2.69
N PRO A 551 35.60 -2.85 -2.32
CA PRO A 551 35.00 -2.44 -1.05
C PRO A 551 33.53 -2.86 -0.99
N VAL A 552 33.13 -3.50 0.12
CA VAL A 552 31.74 -3.83 0.43
C VAL A 552 31.30 -3.00 1.62
N THR A 553 30.16 -2.31 1.52
CA THR A 553 29.66 -1.43 2.58
C THR A 553 28.20 -1.72 2.91
N SER A 554 27.74 -1.33 4.11
CA SER A 554 26.31 -1.43 4.45
C SER A 554 25.52 -0.39 3.65
N GLY A 555 24.52 -0.85 2.89
CA GLY A 555 23.64 -0.01 2.08
C GLY A 555 22.65 0.86 2.86
N ALA A 556 22.79 0.96 4.19
CA ALA A 556 21.92 1.75 5.07
C ALA A 556 21.84 3.24 4.65
N LYS A 557 22.92 3.80 4.09
CA LYS A 557 22.92 5.17 3.51
C LYS A 557 22.00 5.28 2.29
N LEU A 558 21.92 4.20 1.50
CA LEU A 558 21.01 4.02 0.36
C LEU A 558 19.66 3.41 0.80
N ARG A 559 19.31 3.45 2.09
CA ARG A 559 18.04 2.95 2.67
C ARG A 559 17.74 1.45 2.43
N THR A 560 18.73 0.64 2.06
CA THR A 560 18.62 -0.82 2.08
C THR A 560 19.33 -1.39 3.32
N LEU A 561 18.90 -2.56 3.79
CA LEU A 561 19.58 -3.30 4.85
C LEU A 561 20.65 -4.27 4.33
N ASN A 562 20.74 -4.45 3.01
CA ASN A 562 21.73 -5.29 2.35
C ASN A 562 23.08 -4.56 2.18
N TYR A 563 24.10 -5.35 1.83
CA TYR A 563 25.43 -4.83 1.52
C TYR A 563 25.55 -4.48 0.04
N VAL A 564 26.35 -3.45 -0.24
CA VAL A 564 26.52 -2.86 -1.58
C VAL A 564 27.98 -2.73 -1.96
N ALA A 565 28.25 -2.87 -3.26
CA ALA A 565 29.54 -2.67 -3.89
C ALA A 565 29.35 -1.82 -5.17
N THR A 566 30.37 -1.08 -5.57
CA THR A 566 30.35 -0.28 -6.81
C THR A 566 31.03 -1.05 -7.95
N ILE A 567 30.36 -1.14 -9.09
CA ILE A 567 30.88 -1.74 -10.33
C ILE A 567 31.05 -0.65 -11.40
N GLY A 568 32.03 -0.80 -12.28
CA GLY A 568 32.10 0.00 -13.51
C GLY A 568 31.37 -0.71 -14.65
N LEU A 569 30.56 -0.01 -15.44
CA LEU A 569 29.81 -0.58 -16.56
C LEU A 569 29.69 0.44 -17.70
N GLY A 570 30.13 0.08 -18.91
CA GLY A 570 30.06 0.94 -20.10
C GLY A 570 30.80 2.30 -20.01
N GLY A 571 31.67 2.46 -19.00
CA GLY A 571 32.38 3.71 -18.70
C GLY A 571 31.76 4.56 -17.58
N GLY A 572 30.57 4.20 -17.08
CA GLY A 572 30.00 4.73 -15.83
C GLY A 572 30.30 3.87 -14.61
N GLU A 573 29.91 4.35 -13.43
CA GLU A 573 29.89 3.59 -12.18
C GLU A 573 28.43 3.34 -11.74
N ALA A 574 28.19 2.22 -11.07
CA ALA A 574 26.88 1.82 -10.56
C ALA A 574 27.02 1.11 -9.21
N THR A 575 26.36 1.61 -8.16
CA THR A 575 26.34 0.98 -6.83
C THR A 575 25.21 -0.06 -6.77
N VAL A 576 25.56 -1.33 -6.55
CA VAL A 576 24.66 -2.48 -6.64
C VAL A 576 24.66 -3.32 -5.36
N ILE A 577 23.54 -3.97 -5.06
CA ILE A 577 23.42 -4.95 -3.96
C ILE A 577 24.26 -6.19 -4.28
N VAL A 578 24.96 -6.74 -3.28
CA VAL A 578 25.66 -8.02 -3.36
C VAL A 578 24.68 -9.15 -2.98
N ASP A 579 24.41 -10.09 -3.88
CA ASP A 579 23.37 -11.12 -3.72
C ASP A 579 23.84 -12.48 -4.30
N THR A 580 24.01 -13.48 -3.44
CA THR A 580 24.41 -14.85 -3.79
C THR A 580 23.25 -15.78 -4.15
N ALA A 581 22.00 -15.36 -3.94
CA ALA A 581 20.83 -16.08 -4.45
C ALA A 581 20.47 -15.67 -5.89
N SER A 582 20.76 -14.44 -6.31
CA SER A 582 20.33 -13.96 -7.64
C SER A 582 21.18 -14.50 -8.79
N GLU A 583 20.48 -14.96 -9.83
CA GLU A 583 21.06 -15.61 -11.01
C GLU A 583 21.64 -14.63 -12.05
N LEU A 584 21.32 -13.34 -11.99
CA LEU A 584 21.63 -12.37 -13.04
C LEU A 584 22.01 -11.02 -12.43
N THR A 585 23.14 -10.46 -12.85
CA THR A 585 23.48 -9.06 -12.56
C THR A 585 22.62 -8.13 -13.43
N TRP A 586 21.99 -7.13 -12.82
CA TRP A 586 21.15 -6.16 -13.53
C TRP A 586 21.28 -4.74 -12.95
N VAL A 587 21.05 -3.75 -13.80
CA VAL A 587 21.01 -2.32 -13.43
C VAL A 587 19.82 -1.63 -14.09
N GLN A 588 19.37 -0.52 -13.51
CA GLN A 588 18.31 0.29 -14.09
C GLN A 588 18.82 1.08 -15.30
N CYS A 589 18.12 0.95 -16.43
CA CYS A 589 18.50 1.56 -17.69
C CYS A 589 17.60 2.75 -18.07
N SER A 590 18.16 3.68 -18.85
CA SER A 590 17.42 4.67 -19.62
C SER A 590 16.98 4.09 -20.98
N PRO A 591 15.72 4.28 -21.43
CA PRO A 591 14.60 4.84 -20.68
C PRO A 591 14.06 3.82 -19.65
N CYS A 592 13.55 4.30 -18.52
CA CYS A 592 12.82 3.47 -17.57
C CYS A 592 11.33 3.81 -17.52
N ASP A 593 10.48 2.79 -17.63
CA ASP A 593 9.02 2.89 -17.58
C ASP A 593 8.48 2.90 -16.14
N SER A 594 9.16 2.20 -15.22
CA SER A 594 8.68 1.96 -13.85
C SER A 594 9.81 1.51 -12.91
N CYS A 595 10.78 2.39 -12.63
CA CYS A 595 11.91 2.14 -11.73
C CYS A 595 11.63 2.49 -10.26
N HIS A 596 12.41 1.93 -9.32
CA HIS A 596 12.59 2.50 -7.99
C HIS A 596 13.54 3.72 -8.07
N PHE A 597 13.51 4.60 -7.06
CA PHE A 597 14.44 5.73 -6.98
C PHE A 597 15.86 5.24 -6.72
N GLN A 598 16.86 5.81 -7.39
CA GLN A 598 18.28 5.55 -7.12
C GLN A 598 19.07 6.85 -7.00
N GLU A 599 20.19 6.83 -6.25
CA GLU A 599 21.06 7.99 -6.06
C GLU A 599 22.04 8.19 -7.24
N ASP A 600 22.60 7.10 -7.77
CA ASP A 600 23.46 7.12 -8.96
C ASP A 600 22.64 7.40 -10.25
N PRO A 601 23.24 7.91 -11.34
CA PRO A 601 22.56 8.04 -12.63
C PRO A 601 22.05 6.69 -13.19
N LEU A 602 20.93 6.71 -13.93
CA LEU A 602 20.51 5.55 -14.72
C LEU A 602 21.57 5.23 -15.79
N PHE A 603 21.82 3.95 -16.04
CA PHE A 603 22.71 3.54 -17.13
C PHE A 603 22.08 3.93 -18.48
N ASP A 604 22.80 4.67 -19.33
CA ASP A 604 22.33 5.06 -20.67
C ASP A 604 23.03 4.23 -21.76
N PRO A 605 22.33 3.26 -22.40
CA PRO A 605 22.86 2.47 -23.50
C PRO A 605 23.44 3.25 -24.68
N SER A 606 23.01 4.51 -24.88
CA SER A 606 23.52 5.37 -25.97
C SER A 606 24.81 6.11 -25.61
N SER A 607 25.19 6.11 -24.33
CA SER A 607 26.43 6.74 -23.84
C SER A 607 27.66 5.81 -23.89
N SER A 608 27.44 4.49 -23.83
CA SER A 608 28.50 3.49 -23.87
C SER A 608 28.88 3.11 -25.30
N PRO A 609 30.18 3.17 -25.68
CA PRO A 609 30.65 2.73 -27.00
C PRO A 609 30.77 1.20 -27.12
N SER A 610 30.67 0.47 -26.01
CA SER A 610 30.81 -1.00 -25.92
C SER A 610 29.47 -1.71 -25.70
N TYR A 611 28.37 -0.97 -25.56
CA TYR A 611 27.01 -1.52 -25.42
C TYR A 611 26.54 -2.26 -26.68
N ALA A 612 25.98 -3.47 -26.50
CA ALA A 612 25.25 -4.19 -27.53
C ALA A 612 24.06 -4.98 -26.94
N ALA A 613 22.86 -4.82 -27.51
CA ALA A 613 21.71 -5.63 -27.10
C ALA A 613 21.91 -7.12 -27.48
N VAL A 614 21.50 -8.04 -26.60
CA VAL A 614 21.54 -9.49 -26.88
C VAL A 614 20.33 -9.87 -27.74
N PRO A 615 20.51 -10.44 -28.96
CA PRO A 615 19.38 -10.90 -29.78
C PRO A 615 18.79 -12.20 -29.24
N CYS A 616 17.49 -12.42 -29.53
CA CYS A 616 16.75 -13.62 -29.12
C CYS A 616 17.38 -14.96 -29.56
N ASN A 617 18.15 -14.98 -30.65
CA ASN A 617 18.84 -16.18 -31.16
C ASN A 617 20.27 -16.36 -30.61
N SER A 618 20.66 -15.58 -29.60
CA SER A 618 21.96 -15.75 -28.94
C SER A 618 21.91 -16.95 -27.98
N PRO A 619 22.97 -17.78 -27.88
CA PRO A 619 23.04 -18.84 -26.87
C PRO A 619 22.86 -18.34 -25.43
N SER A 620 23.27 -17.09 -25.15
CA SER A 620 23.05 -16.43 -23.84
C SER A 620 21.58 -16.07 -23.56
N CYS A 621 20.70 -16.18 -24.56
CA CYS A 621 19.25 -16.04 -24.43
C CYS A 621 18.59 -17.42 -24.23
N ASP A 622 18.92 -18.37 -25.13
CA ASP A 622 18.42 -19.76 -25.07
C ASP A 622 18.74 -20.46 -23.75
N ALA A 623 19.95 -20.25 -23.20
CA ALA A 623 20.45 -21.00 -22.05
C ALA A 623 19.73 -20.70 -20.72
N LEU A 624 18.98 -19.59 -20.59
CA LEU A 624 18.32 -19.23 -19.32
C LEU A 624 16.86 -18.77 -19.41
N LEU A 625 16.34 -18.38 -20.58
CA LEU A 625 14.96 -17.89 -20.71
C LEU A 625 13.93 -18.78 -19.98
N GLN A 626 14.01 -20.10 -20.23
CA GLN A 626 13.07 -21.08 -19.72
C GLN A 626 13.33 -21.52 -18.27
N GLN A 627 14.56 -21.36 -17.76
CA GLN A 627 14.96 -21.84 -16.43
C GLN A 627 14.93 -20.74 -15.36
N ALA A 628 15.29 -19.51 -15.73
CA ALA A 628 15.34 -18.35 -14.82
C ALA A 628 14.07 -17.47 -14.85
N THR A 629 13.32 -17.45 -15.97
CA THR A 629 12.21 -16.48 -16.16
C THR A 629 10.86 -17.09 -16.56
N GLY A 630 10.84 -18.35 -17.02
CA GLY A 630 9.64 -19.00 -17.57
C GLY A 630 9.13 -18.39 -18.89
N THR A 631 9.88 -17.47 -19.50
CA THR A 631 9.54 -16.78 -20.76
C THR A 631 10.18 -17.48 -21.96
N SER A 632 9.72 -17.20 -23.18
CA SER A 632 10.42 -17.56 -24.41
C SER A 632 10.30 -16.46 -25.47
N CYS A 633 11.29 -16.34 -26.37
CA CYS A 633 11.21 -15.49 -27.55
C CYS A 633 10.21 -16.08 -28.56
N GLY A 634 8.92 -15.86 -28.32
CA GLY A 634 7.82 -16.50 -29.03
C GLY A 634 7.64 -16.07 -30.49
N GLY A 635 8.40 -16.68 -31.41
CA GLY A 635 8.12 -16.68 -32.85
C GLY A 635 8.32 -15.35 -33.60
N GLY A 636 8.76 -14.30 -32.92
CA GLY A 636 9.24 -13.07 -33.56
C GLY A 636 10.69 -13.24 -34.05
N GLY A 637 11.02 -12.63 -35.19
CA GLY A 637 12.27 -12.89 -35.92
C GLY A 637 13.56 -12.48 -35.20
N ASP A 638 14.67 -12.98 -35.75
CA ASP A 638 16.06 -13.03 -35.22
C ASP A 638 16.67 -11.74 -34.64
N GLN A 639 16.04 -10.58 -34.83
CA GLN A 639 16.55 -9.26 -34.43
C GLN A 639 15.87 -8.67 -33.19
N LEU A 640 14.91 -9.38 -32.57
CA LEU A 640 14.31 -8.94 -31.31
C LEU A 640 15.33 -9.05 -30.16
N PRO A 641 15.36 -8.07 -29.22
CA PRO A 641 16.19 -8.15 -28.03
C PRO A 641 15.65 -9.21 -27.06
N CYS A 642 16.55 -9.94 -26.42
CA CYS A 642 16.22 -10.98 -25.45
C CYS A 642 15.65 -10.36 -24.16
N SER A 643 14.35 -10.52 -23.91
CA SER A 643 13.69 -10.01 -22.70
C SER A 643 13.93 -10.90 -21.48
N TYR A 644 14.18 -10.31 -20.31
CA TYR A 644 14.25 -11.04 -19.04
C TYR A 644 13.22 -10.52 -18.02
N ALA A 645 12.85 -11.38 -17.07
CA ALA A 645 12.01 -11.03 -15.95
C ALA A 645 12.44 -11.83 -14.70
N LEU A 646 12.95 -11.15 -13.68
CA LEU A 646 13.24 -11.70 -12.36
C LEU A 646 12.07 -11.38 -11.41
N SER A 647 11.86 -12.22 -10.39
CA SER A 647 10.95 -11.93 -9.27
C SER A 647 11.47 -12.64 -8.02
N TYR A 648 11.55 -11.90 -6.92
CA TYR A 648 12.22 -12.30 -5.68
C TYR A 648 11.21 -12.71 -4.59
N ARG A 649 11.67 -13.38 -3.52
CA ARG A 649 10.81 -13.94 -2.45
C ARG A 649 10.06 -12.87 -1.65
N ASP A 650 10.57 -11.64 -1.60
CA ASP A 650 9.95 -10.47 -0.97
C ASP A 650 8.84 -9.82 -1.83
N GLY A 651 8.67 -10.27 -3.08
CA GLY A 651 7.74 -9.69 -4.06
C GLY A 651 8.34 -8.56 -4.89
N SER A 652 9.62 -8.23 -4.73
CA SER A 652 10.33 -7.33 -5.64
C SER A 652 10.58 -7.99 -7.01
N TYR A 653 10.80 -7.17 -8.04
CA TYR A 653 11.06 -7.65 -9.39
C TYR A 653 11.95 -6.70 -10.20
N SER A 654 12.56 -7.26 -11.25
CA SER A 654 13.31 -6.52 -12.28
C SER A 654 12.97 -7.09 -13.66
N ARG A 655 12.76 -6.22 -14.65
CA ARG A 655 12.34 -6.61 -16.02
C ARG A 655 12.96 -5.67 -17.04
N GLY A 656 13.38 -6.21 -18.17
CA GLY A 656 13.97 -5.46 -19.26
C GLY A 656 14.53 -6.36 -20.36
N ALA A 657 15.65 -5.94 -20.96
CA ALA A 657 16.36 -6.72 -21.98
C ALA A 657 17.77 -7.09 -21.51
N LEU A 658 18.27 -8.24 -21.96
CA LEU A 658 19.68 -8.59 -21.79
C LEU A 658 20.54 -7.76 -22.76
N ALA A 659 21.62 -7.21 -22.22
CA ALA A 659 22.62 -6.44 -22.95
C ALA A 659 24.02 -6.97 -22.65
N ARG A 660 24.97 -6.63 -23.51
CA ARG A 660 26.42 -6.82 -23.33
C ARG A 660 27.08 -5.46 -23.21
N ASP A 661 28.05 -5.37 -22.31
CA ASP A 661 28.98 -4.23 -22.25
C ASP A 661 30.32 -4.68 -21.61
N THR A 662 31.28 -3.79 -21.47
CA THR A 662 32.48 -4.01 -20.65
C THR A 662 32.15 -3.72 -19.18
N LEU A 663 32.17 -4.76 -18.36
CA LEU A 663 32.16 -4.67 -16.90
C LEU A 663 33.60 -4.38 -16.41
N ARG A 664 33.74 -3.56 -15.37
CA ARG A 664 34.99 -3.33 -14.65
C ARG A 664 34.79 -3.62 -13.17
N LEU A 665 35.61 -4.53 -12.62
CA LEU A 665 35.51 -4.97 -11.24
C LEU A 665 36.87 -5.44 -10.73
N ALA A 666 37.17 -5.16 -9.45
CA ALA A 666 38.47 -5.47 -8.82
C ALA A 666 39.72 -4.90 -9.54
N GLY A 667 39.54 -3.90 -10.41
CA GLY A 667 40.59 -3.32 -11.26
C GLY A 667 40.72 -3.96 -12.65
N GLU A 668 40.15 -5.15 -12.84
CA GLU A 668 40.15 -5.89 -14.11
C GLU A 668 38.93 -5.54 -14.99
N ALA A 669 38.96 -5.99 -16.25
CA ALA A 669 37.91 -5.75 -17.24
C ALA A 669 37.38 -7.05 -17.85
N VAL A 670 36.06 -7.11 -18.04
CA VAL A 670 35.32 -8.24 -18.61
C VAL A 670 34.52 -7.72 -19.80
N ASP A 671 35.08 -7.86 -21.00
CA ASP A 671 34.45 -7.40 -22.24
C ASP A 671 33.29 -8.30 -22.67
N GLY A 672 32.17 -7.69 -23.06
CA GLY A 672 30.99 -8.41 -23.56
C GLY A 672 30.18 -9.14 -22.48
N PHE A 673 30.35 -8.73 -21.22
CA PHE A 673 29.62 -9.21 -20.04
C PHE A 673 28.11 -9.01 -20.21
N VAL A 674 27.33 -10.09 -20.06
CA VAL A 674 25.87 -10.07 -20.20
C VAL A 674 25.23 -9.63 -18.89
N PHE A 675 24.39 -8.61 -18.94
CA PHE A 675 23.65 -8.10 -17.79
C PHE A 675 22.20 -7.77 -18.15
N GLY A 676 21.35 -7.68 -17.13
CA GLY A 676 19.98 -7.20 -17.26
C GLY A 676 19.92 -5.69 -17.33
N CYS A 677 19.55 -5.13 -18.48
CA CYS A 677 19.26 -3.71 -18.65
C CYS A 677 17.77 -3.48 -18.32
N GLY A 678 17.48 -3.15 -17.06
CA GLY A 678 16.13 -3.15 -16.49
C GLY A 678 15.36 -1.84 -16.66
N THR A 679 14.22 -1.87 -17.34
CA THR A 679 13.35 -0.70 -17.57
C THR A 679 12.07 -0.72 -16.72
N SER A 680 11.88 -1.75 -15.89
CA SER A 680 10.74 -1.86 -14.97
C SER A 680 11.13 -2.71 -13.77
N ASN A 681 11.53 -2.02 -12.69
CA ASN A 681 12.10 -2.61 -11.49
C ASN A 681 11.44 -1.97 -10.27
N GLN A 682 10.94 -2.78 -9.33
CA GLN A 682 10.26 -2.29 -8.13
C GLN A 682 10.51 -3.24 -6.95
N GLY A 683 10.80 -2.67 -5.79
CA GLY A 683 11.01 -3.39 -4.53
C GLY A 683 11.48 -2.43 -3.45
N ALA A 684 10.89 -2.51 -2.25
CA ALA A 684 11.35 -1.68 -1.13
C ALA A 684 12.80 -2.02 -0.69
N PRO A 685 13.25 -3.29 -0.68
CA PRO A 685 14.62 -3.62 -0.29
C PRO A 685 15.73 -3.16 -1.26
N PHE A 686 15.41 -2.71 -2.48
CA PHE A 686 16.42 -2.11 -3.37
C PHE A 686 16.90 -0.73 -2.88
N GLY A 687 16.09 -0.03 -2.07
CA GLY A 687 16.46 1.27 -1.52
C GLY A 687 16.77 2.28 -2.64
N GLY A 688 18.00 2.80 -2.64
CA GLY A 688 18.55 3.75 -3.59
C GLY A 688 19.64 3.20 -4.52
N THR A 689 19.79 1.87 -4.66
CA THR A 689 20.85 1.28 -5.50
C THR A 689 20.51 1.33 -6.99
N SER A 690 21.57 1.30 -7.81
CA SER A 690 21.49 1.18 -9.28
C SER A 690 20.90 -0.15 -9.77
N GLY A 691 20.79 -1.14 -8.89
CA GLY A 691 20.50 -2.54 -9.23
C GLY A 691 21.20 -3.51 -8.28
N LEU A 692 21.59 -4.67 -8.81
CA LEU A 692 21.98 -5.85 -8.03
C LEU A 692 22.96 -6.74 -8.81
N MET A 693 24.00 -7.21 -8.12
CA MET A 693 25.03 -8.12 -8.61
C MET A 693 24.63 -9.56 -8.29
N GLY A 694 24.25 -10.32 -9.32
CA GLY A 694 23.89 -11.73 -9.18
C GLY A 694 25.13 -12.63 -9.12
N LEU A 695 25.41 -13.15 -7.93
CA LEU A 695 26.51 -14.06 -7.61
C LEU A 695 26.09 -15.53 -7.51
N GLY A 696 24.86 -15.91 -7.88
CA GLY A 696 24.39 -17.30 -7.94
C GLY A 696 25.14 -18.18 -8.95
N ARG A 697 24.74 -19.45 -9.13
CA ARG A 697 25.47 -20.42 -9.99
C ARG A 697 24.88 -20.58 -11.41
N SER A 698 24.19 -19.55 -11.90
CA SER A 698 23.60 -19.52 -13.25
C SER A 698 24.65 -19.14 -14.31
N GLN A 699 24.45 -19.49 -15.59
CA GLN A 699 25.36 -19.08 -16.67
C GLN A 699 25.33 -17.56 -16.99
N LEU A 700 24.37 -16.78 -16.46
CA LEU A 700 24.38 -15.31 -16.50
C LEU A 700 24.83 -14.66 -15.18
N SER A 701 25.18 -15.45 -14.17
CA SER A 701 25.80 -14.92 -12.95
C SER A 701 27.13 -14.24 -13.28
N LEU A 702 27.57 -13.35 -12.40
CA LEU A 702 28.91 -12.79 -12.52
C LEU A 702 29.96 -13.90 -12.42
N VAL A 703 29.79 -14.82 -11.48
CA VAL A 703 30.72 -15.92 -11.18
C VAL A 703 30.98 -16.82 -12.39
N SER A 704 29.93 -17.26 -13.09
CA SER A 704 30.08 -18.12 -14.27
C SER A 704 30.61 -17.36 -15.49
N GLN A 705 30.23 -16.10 -15.68
CA GLN A 705 30.74 -15.30 -16.81
C GLN A 705 32.22 -14.93 -16.64
N THR A 706 32.68 -14.73 -15.40
CA THR A 706 34.09 -14.39 -15.09
C THR A 706 34.94 -15.59 -14.70
N MET A 707 34.40 -16.82 -14.73
CA MET A 707 35.13 -18.06 -14.42
C MET A 707 36.46 -18.22 -15.20
N PRO A 708 36.59 -17.80 -16.49
CA PRO A 708 37.88 -17.87 -17.20
C PRO A 708 38.98 -16.93 -16.65
N GLN A 709 38.62 -15.91 -15.86
CA GLN A 709 39.56 -14.99 -15.22
C GLN A 709 39.80 -15.35 -13.74
N PHE A 710 38.74 -15.71 -13.00
CA PHE A 710 38.77 -15.89 -11.54
C PHE A 710 38.52 -17.34 -11.07
N GLY A 711 38.58 -18.33 -11.96
CA GLY A 711 38.51 -19.76 -11.61
C GLY A 711 37.16 -20.26 -11.08
N GLY A 712 36.14 -19.40 -11.01
CA GLY A 712 34.84 -19.71 -10.39
C GLY A 712 34.84 -19.61 -8.86
N VAL A 713 35.85 -18.94 -8.27
CA VAL A 713 35.97 -18.69 -6.84
C VAL A 713 35.74 -17.20 -6.54
N PHE A 714 35.01 -16.91 -5.47
CA PHE A 714 34.94 -15.56 -4.88
C PHE A 714 34.74 -15.67 -3.37
N SER A 715 35.00 -14.59 -2.62
CA SER A 715 34.67 -14.52 -1.20
C SER A 715 34.25 -13.13 -0.77
N TYR A 716 33.54 -13.01 0.36
CA TYR A 716 33.30 -11.72 1.00
C TYR A 716 33.48 -11.77 2.51
N CYS A 717 33.66 -10.58 3.10
CA CYS A 717 33.63 -10.32 4.53
C CYS A 717 32.72 -9.11 4.76
N LEU A 718 31.65 -9.27 5.54
CA LEU A 718 30.62 -8.23 5.72
C LEU A 718 30.86 -7.43 7.02
N PRO A 719 30.96 -6.08 6.97
CA PRO A 719 31.27 -5.27 8.15
C PRO A 719 30.07 -5.16 9.10
N PRO A 720 30.27 -5.20 10.43
CA PRO A 720 29.24 -4.82 11.40
C PRO A 720 28.85 -3.35 11.23
N LYS A 721 27.69 -2.95 11.76
CA LYS A 721 27.12 -1.62 11.56
C LYS A 721 27.92 -0.52 12.26
N ASP A 722 28.87 0.08 11.55
CA ASP A 722 29.23 1.48 11.78
C ASP A 722 29.56 2.19 10.45
N ALA A 723 29.17 3.46 10.32
CA ALA A 723 29.03 4.12 9.01
C ALA A 723 30.35 4.55 8.32
N ALA A 724 31.49 4.04 8.81
CA ALA A 724 32.84 4.43 8.42
C ALA A 724 33.72 3.28 7.88
N SER A 725 33.46 2.02 8.25
CA SER A 725 34.23 0.84 7.82
C SER A 725 33.64 0.17 6.59
N SER A 726 34.50 -0.32 5.69
CA SER A 726 34.15 -1.27 4.63
C SER A 726 34.67 -2.67 4.93
N GLY A 727 33.99 -3.71 4.44
CA GLY A 727 34.57 -5.04 4.23
C GLY A 727 35.10 -5.19 2.80
N SER A 728 35.41 -6.43 2.38
CA SER A 728 35.89 -6.71 1.01
C SER A 728 35.18 -7.89 0.35
N LEU A 729 34.86 -7.74 -0.93
CA LEU A 729 34.56 -8.79 -1.90
C LEU A 729 35.85 -9.08 -2.68
N VAL A 730 36.22 -10.35 -2.81
CA VAL A 730 37.44 -10.81 -3.49
C VAL A 730 37.05 -11.78 -4.60
N LEU A 731 37.67 -11.63 -5.78
CA LEU A 731 37.47 -12.53 -6.92
C LEU A 731 38.74 -13.36 -7.14
N GLY A 732 38.59 -14.67 -7.31
CA GLY A 732 39.68 -15.63 -7.39
C GLY A 732 40.01 -16.30 -6.05
N ASP A 733 40.98 -17.21 -6.08
CA ASP A 733 41.40 -18.06 -4.96
C ASP A 733 42.69 -17.55 -4.28
N ASP A 734 42.87 -16.22 -4.20
CA ASP A 734 44.02 -15.64 -3.48
C ASP A 734 43.73 -15.50 -1.99
N ALA A 735 43.84 -16.62 -1.28
CA ALA A 735 43.69 -16.67 0.17
C ALA A 735 44.79 -15.91 0.95
N SER A 736 45.84 -15.39 0.30
CA SER A 736 46.85 -14.56 0.98
C SER A 736 46.35 -13.15 1.33
N VAL A 737 45.21 -12.76 0.74
CA VAL A 737 44.53 -11.48 0.92
C VAL A 737 43.63 -11.45 2.17
N TYR A 738 43.21 -12.62 2.67
CA TYR A 738 42.27 -12.74 3.79
C TYR A 738 42.94 -12.41 5.13
N ARG A 739 42.18 -11.79 6.05
CA ARG A 739 42.65 -11.40 7.39
C ARG A 739 42.11 -12.31 8.50
N ASN A 740 41.78 -13.56 8.15
CA ASN A 740 41.05 -14.47 9.00
C ASN A 740 41.82 -14.87 10.28
N SER A 741 41.13 -14.86 11.41
CA SER A 741 41.65 -15.22 12.73
C SER A 741 41.50 -16.71 13.07
N THR A 742 40.64 -17.44 12.35
CA THR A 742 40.53 -18.91 12.42
C THR A 742 41.01 -19.55 11.12
N PRO A 743 41.39 -20.84 11.12
CA PRO A 743 41.50 -21.62 9.89
C PRO A 743 40.19 -21.58 9.08
N ILE A 744 40.30 -21.76 7.76
CA ILE A 744 39.13 -21.91 6.88
C ILE A 744 38.61 -23.35 7.00
N VAL A 745 37.32 -23.49 7.28
CA VAL A 745 36.60 -24.78 7.27
C VAL A 745 35.65 -24.83 6.08
N TYR A 746 35.60 -25.95 5.36
CA TYR A 746 34.83 -26.10 4.13
C TYR A 746 33.66 -27.08 4.30
N ALA A 747 32.44 -26.62 4.03
CA ALA A 747 31.24 -27.46 3.93
C ALA A 747 30.93 -27.76 2.46
N SER A 748 30.61 -29.02 2.15
CA SER A 748 30.25 -29.46 0.80
C SER A 748 28.92 -28.84 0.34
N MET A 749 28.87 -28.33 -0.89
CA MET A 749 27.60 -27.88 -1.47
C MET A 749 26.67 -29.07 -1.74
N ALA A 750 25.46 -29.01 -1.20
CA ALA A 750 24.38 -29.89 -1.62
C ALA A 750 23.90 -29.50 -3.03
N SER A 751 23.39 -30.49 -3.77
CA SER A 751 22.70 -30.24 -5.05
C SER A 751 21.18 -30.37 -4.88
N ASP A 752 20.43 -29.57 -5.63
CA ASP A 752 18.99 -29.73 -5.75
C ASP A 752 18.53 -29.47 -7.21
N PRO A 753 18.35 -30.53 -8.02
CA PRO A 753 17.89 -30.39 -9.40
C PRO A 753 16.48 -29.82 -9.53
N ALA A 754 15.68 -29.76 -8.46
CA ALA A 754 14.31 -29.27 -8.47
C ALA A 754 14.19 -27.82 -7.98
N GLN A 755 15.14 -27.33 -7.18
CA GLN A 755 15.11 -25.98 -6.58
C GLN A 755 16.11 -24.98 -7.18
N GLY A 756 16.90 -25.36 -8.19
CA GLY A 756 17.73 -24.41 -8.95
C GLY A 756 19.15 -24.20 -8.42
N PRO A 757 19.95 -23.32 -9.06
CA PRO A 757 21.41 -23.24 -8.90
C PRO A 757 21.85 -22.37 -7.71
N PHE A 758 21.22 -22.55 -6.54
CA PHE A 758 21.60 -21.86 -5.31
C PHE A 758 22.81 -22.50 -4.60
N TYR A 759 23.34 -21.79 -3.59
CA TYR A 759 24.33 -22.29 -2.65
C TYR A 759 23.69 -23.03 -1.48
N PHE A 760 23.24 -24.25 -1.74
CA PHE A 760 22.73 -25.13 -0.69
C PHE A 760 23.86 -25.77 0.13
N LEU A 761 23.72 -25.74 1.45
CA LEU A 761 24.41 -26.62 2.40
C LEU A 761 23.39 -27.49 3.11
N ASN A 762 23.82 -28.61 3.68
CA ASN A 762 23.01 -29.38 4.62
C ASN A 762 23.30 -28.89 6.04
N LEU A 763 22.31 -28.28 6.68
CA LEU A 763 22.34 -27.91 8.09
C LEU A 763 21.91 -29.12 8.92
N THR A 764 22.80 -29.60 9.78
CA THR A 764 22.61 -30.82 10.58
C THR A 764 22.27 -30.55 12.05
N GLY A 765 22.67 -29.38 12.57
CA GLY A 765 22.37 -28.95 13.94
C GLY A 765 22.65 -27.46 14.15
N ILE A 766 22.22 -26.94 15.29
CA ILE A 766 22.59 -25.60 15.79
C ILE A 766 23.01 -25.76 17.25
N THR A 767 24.09 -25.08 17.66
CA THR A 767 24.55 -25.07 19.06
C THR A 767 24.33 -23.69 19.66
N ILE A 768 23.75 -23.61 20.85
CA ILE A 768 23.50 -22.37 21.59
C ILE A 768 24.14 -22.51 22.97
N GLY A 769 25.08 -21.64 23.33
CA GLY A 769 25.78 -21.67 24.63
C GLY A 769 26.60 -22.95 24.90
N GLY A 770 26.77 -23.82 23.90
CA GLY A 770 27.36 -25.16 24.03
C GLY A 770 26.35 -26.31 24.13
N GLN A 771 25.05 -26.03 24.23
CA GLN A 771 23.98 -27.02 24.11
C GLN A 771 23.61 -27.21 22.64
N GLU A 772 23.51 -28.47 22.19
CA GLU A 772 23.09 -28.82 20.83
C GLU A 772 21.56 -28.92 20.74
N VAL A 773 20.99 -28.32 19.69
CA VAL A 773 19.55 -28.30 19.42
C VAL A 773 19.24 -29.36 18.36
N GLU A 774 18.62 -30.47 18.77
CA GLU A 774 18.22 -31.55 17.85
C GLU A 774 17.03 -31.15 16.98
N PHE A 775 17.20 -31.25 15.65
CA PHE A 775 16.11 -31.13 14.67
C PHE A 775 16.36 -32.02 13.45
N ALA A 776 15.37 -32.14 12.55
CA ALA A 776 15.53 -32.91 11.32
C ALA A 776 16.44 -32.15 10.34
N ALA A 777 17.64 -32.68 10.08
CA ALA A 777 18.62 -32.10 9.18
C ALA A 777 18.04 -31.77 7.79
N GLY A 778 18.38 -30.61 7.24
CA GLY A 778 17.72 -30.05 6.06
C GLY A 778 18.61 -29.13 5.24
N LYS A 779 18.19 -28.83 4.00
CA LYS A 779 18.92 -27.90 3.13
C LYS A 779 18.70 -26.46 3.58
N VAL A 780 19.77 -25.67 3.52
CA VAL A 780 19.77 -24.24 3.80
C VAL A 780 20.54 -23.50 2.70
N ILE A 781 20.05 -22.33 2.29
CA ILE A 781 20.75 -21.46 1.33
C ILE A 781 21.63 -20.46 2.08
N VAL A 782 22.87 -20.26 1.64
CA VAL A 782 23.74 -19.17 2.13
C VAL A 782 23.52 -17.93 1.26
N ASP A 783 22.85 -16.92 1.80
CA ASP A 783 22.38 -15.77 1.03
C ASP A 783 22.86 -14.42 1.61
N SER A 784 23.40 -13.57 0.75
CA SER A 784 23.80 -12.19 1.05
C SER A 784 22.69 -11.17 0.72
N GLY A 785 21.73 -11.51 -0.14
CA GLY A 785 20.56 -10.69 -0.49
C GLY A 785 19.42 -10.77 0.54
N THR A 786 19.34 -11.84 1.34
CA THR A 786 18.45 -11.93 2.50
C THR A 786 19.10 -11.31 3.73
N VAL A 787 18.39 -10.43 4.45
CA VAL A 787 18.92 -9.76 5.65
C VAL A 787 19.03 -10.71 6.85
N ILE A 788 17.91 -11.32 7.25
CA ILE A 788 17.76 -12.08 8.50
C ILE A 788 17.66 -13.58 8.20
N THR A 789 18.44 -14.40 8.92
CA THR A 789 18.32 -15.87 8.85
C THR A 789 16.90 -16.31 9.13
N SER A 790 16.31 -17.01 8.16
CA SER A 790 14.91 -17.43 8.15
C SER A 790 14.87 -18.96 8.08
N LEU A 791 14.39 -19.59 9.15
CA LEU A 791 14.40 -21.04 9.33
C LEU A 791 12.98 -21.61 9.18
N VAL A 792 12.85 -22.85 8.72
CA VAL A 792 11.55 -23.56 8.76
C VAL A 792 11.01 -23.66 10.21
N PRO A 793 9.69 -23.58 10.44
CA PRO A 793 9.10 -23.54 11.78
C PRO A 793 9.64 -24.61 12.74
N SER A 794 9.71 -25.87 12.31
CA SER A 794 10.22 -27.00 13.10
C SER A 794 11.67 -26.86 13.58
N VAL A 795 12.51 -26.09 12.86
CA VAL A 795 13.89 -25.77 13.27
C VAL A 795 13.92 -24.48 14.09
N TYR A 796 13.12 -23.47 13.70
CA TYR A 796 13.05 -22.20 14.42
C TYR A 796 12.54 -22.36 15.86
N ASP A 797 11.46 -23.12 16.06
CA ASP A 797 10.84 -23.29 17.37
C ASP A 797 11.79 -24.02 18.35
N ALA A 798 12.63 -24.93 17.86
CA ALA A 798 13.65 -25.60 18.66
C ALA A 798 14.79 -24.65 19.05
N VAL A 799 15.32 -23.87 18.10
CA VAL A 799 16.33 -22.82 18.33
C VAL A 799 15.82 -21.77 19.32
N LYS A 800 14.58 -21.34 19.15
CA LYS A 800 13.88 -20.37 19.99
C LYS A 800 13.69 -20.88 21.42
N ALA A 801 13.28 -22.14 21.60
CA ALA A 801 13.08 -22.71 22.93
C ALA A 801 14.38 -22.69 23.76
N GLU A 802 15.48 -23.17 23.18
CA GLU A 802 16.80 -23.17 23.84
C GLU A 802 17.33 -21.75 24.09
N PHE A 803 17.19 -20.84 23.11
CA PHE A 803 17.62 -19.46 23.25
C PHE A 803 16.82 -18.71 24.34
N VAL A 804 15.52 -18.99 24.50
CA VAL A 804 14.68 -18.39 25.55
C VAL A 804 15.02 -18.95 26.94
N ASP A 805 15.36 -20.24 27.06
CA ASP A 805 15.77 -20.82 28.35
C ASP A 805 17.10 -20.20 28.84
N GLN A 806 18.08 -20.07 27.95
CA GLN A 806 19.37 -19.44 28.28
C GLN A 806 19.29 -17.93 28.53
N LEU A 807 18.26 -17.24 28.04
CA LEU A 807 18.00 -15.81 28.30
C LEU A 807 16.92 -15.56 29.37
N ALA A 808 16.50 -16.57 30.15
CA ALA A 808 15.39 -16.47 31.11
C ALA A 808 15.59 -15.46 32.27
N GLU A 809 16.79 -14.89 32.46
CA GLU A 809 17.03 -13.77 33.38
C GLU A 809 16.48 -12.43 32.85
N TYR A 810 16.43 -12.25 31.52
CA TYR A 810 15.97 -11.00 30.90
C TYR A 810 14.45 -11.03 30.67
N PRO A 811 13.69 -10.01 31.12
CA PRO A 811 12.25 -9.94 30.87
C PRO A 811 11.92 -9.97 29.37
N PRO A 812 10.85 -10.66 28.94
CA PRO A 812 10.43 -10.64 27.54
C PRO A 812 9.92 -9.25 27.12
N ALA A 813 10.12 -8.92 25.84
CA ALA A 813 9.61 -7.72 25.17
C ALA A 813 8.71 -8.10 23.99
N PRO A 814 7.84 -7.19 23.50
CA PRO A 814 7.06 -7.42 22.29
C PRO A 814 7.94 -7.76 21.07
N GLY A 815 7.41 -8.54 20.14
CA GLY A 815 8.06 -8.83 18.85
C GLY A 815 8.27 -7.57 18.00
N PHE A 816 9.20 -7.66 17.03
CA PHE A 816 9.47 -6.59 16.07
C PHE A 816 9.55 -7.13 14.63
N SER A 817 8.61 -6.70 13.79
CA SER A 817 8.52 -7.08 12.37
C SER A 817 8.43 -8.60 12.17
N ILE A 818 9.53 -9.27 11.81
CA ILE A 818 9.61 -10.74 11.65
C ILE A 818 10.30 -11.44 12.83
N LEU A 819 10.84 -10.69 13.79
CA LEU A 819 11.52 -11.22 14.97
C LEU A 819 10.52 -11.32 16.11
N ASP A 820 10.10 -12.54 16.47
CA ASP A 820 9.06 -12.75 17.50
C ASP A 820 9.62 -12.98 18.91
N THR A 821 10.94 -13.11 19.02
CA THR A 821 11.67 -13.51 20.24
C THR A 821 12.53 -12.35 20.69
N CYS A 822 11.97 -11.53 21.58
CA CYS A 822 12.57 -10.27 22.04
C CYS A 822 12.57 -10.15 23.57
N PHE A 823 13.56 -9.42 24.08
CA PHE A 823 13.84 -9.21 25.49
C PHE A 823 14.04 -7.72 25.79
N ASN A 824 13.70 -7.31 27.00
CA ASN A 824 13.95 -5.99 27.54
C ASN A 824 15.19 -6.05 28.43
N MET A 825 16.27 -5.41 27.98
CA MET A 825 17.57 -5.40 28.65
C MET A 825 17.85 -4.02 29.30
N THR A 826 16.83 -3.18 29.52
CA THR A 826 16.99 -1.91 30.24
C THR A 826 17.49 -2.13 31.67
N GLY A 827 18.49 -1.34 32.08
CA GLY A 827 19.07 -1.38 33.43
C GLY A 827 20.15 -2.45 33.66
N PHE A 828 20.34 -3.39 32.73
CA PHE A 828 21.48 -4.32 32.77
C PHE A 828 22.74 -3.62 32.25
N SER A 829 23.86 -3.71 32.99
CA SER A 829 25.13 -3.07 32.62
C SER A 829 26.02 -3.92 31.72
N GLU A 830 25.87 -5.24 31.80
CA GLU A 830 26.51 -6.23 30.94
C GLU A 830 25.42 -7.26 30.58
N VAL A 831 25.37 -7.68 29.31
CA VAL A 831 24.44 -8.69 28.81
C VAL A 831 25.27 -9.87 28.34
N GLN A 832 25.08 -11.03 28.98
CA GLN A 832 25.64 -12.29 28.50
C GLN A 832 24.77 -12.80 27.33
N VAL A 833 25.39 -12.89 26.15
CA VAL A 833 24.78 -13.44 24.94
C VAL A 833 25.39 -14.82 24.70
N PRO A 834 24.59 -15.90 24.57
CA PRO A 834 25.12 -17.23 24.34
C PRO A 834 25.73 -17.33 22.93
N SER A 835 26.84 -18.07 22.82
CA SER A 835 27.48 -18.35 21.52
C SER A 835 26.54 -19.18 20.65
N LEU A 836 26.35 -18.75 19.40
CA LEU A 836 25.52 -19.47 18.43
C LEU A 836 26.41 -20.04 17.34
N LYS A 837 26.30 -21.35 17.07
CA LYS A 837 26.98 -22.05 15.99
C LYS A 837 26.00 -22.74 15.06
N LEU A 838 26.27 -22.67 13.77
CA LEU A 838 25.61 -23.48 12.74
C LEU A 838 26.47 -24.72 12.49
N VAL A 839 25.87 -25.91 12.48
CA VAL A 839 26.57 -27.17 12.21
C VAL A 839 26.12 -27.73 10.87
N PHE A 840 27.08 -28.02 9.99
CA PHE A 840 26.85 -28.58 8.67
C PHE A 840 27.36 -30.02 8.55
N ASP A 841 27.10 -30.65 7.40
CA ASP A 841 27.63 -31.97 7.02
C ASP A 841 29.14 -32.11 7.33
N ALA A 842 29.54 -33.34 7.68
CA ALA A 842 30.87 -33.70 8.17
C ALA A 842 31.31 -33.02 9.49
N GLY A 843 30.40 -32.34 10.21
CA GLY A 843 30.70 -31.72 11.51
C GLY A 843 31.39 -30.36 11.39
N VAL A 844 31.12 -29.64 10.30
CA VAL A 844 31.67 -28.29 10.09
C VAL A 844 30.88 -27.30 10.93
N GLU A 845 31.47 -26.87 12.05
CA GLU A 845 30.94 -25.79 12.90
C GLU A 845 31.30 -24.41 12.34
N VAL A 846 30.31 -23.52 12.25
CA VAL A 846 30.49 -22.10 11.91
C VAL A 846 29.87 -21.24 13.01
N GLU A 847 30.71 -20.56 13.77
CA GLU A 847 30.29 -19.65 14.84
C GLU A 847 29.78 -18.32 14.27
N VAL A 848 28.67 -17.82 14.79
CA VAL A 848 28.08 -16.53 14.41
C VAL A 848 28.63 -15.45 15.35
N ASP A 849 29.24 -14.41 14.78
CA ASP A 849 29.73 -13.24 15.52
C ASP A 849 28.62 -12.64 16.41
N SER A 850 29.00 -12.14 17.60
CA SER A 850 28.06 -11.58 18.58
C SER A 850 27.11 -10.50 18.02
N SER A 851 27.59 -9.68 17.07
CA SER A 851 26.77 -8.66 16.39
C SER A 851 25.77 -9.24 15.38
N GLY A 852 25.89 -10.53 15.05
CA GLY A 852 24.98 -11.32 14.23
C GLY A 852 23.96 -12.16 15.04
N VAL A 853 24.13 -12.32 16.35
CA VAL A 853 23.19 -13.08 17.19
C VAL A 853 21.95 -12.24 17.58
N LEU A 854 22.15 -10.99 18.00
CA LEU A 854 21.08 -10.11 18.46
C LEU A 854 20.84 -8.91 17.53
N TYR A 855 19.59 -8.47 17.47
CA TYR A 855 19.11 -7.27 16.79
C TYR A 855 18.55 -6.28 17.83
N SER A 856 19.27 -5.21 18.12
CA SER A 856 18.77 -4.11 18.95
C SER A 856 17.81 -3.23 18.13
N VAL A 857 16.53 -3.20 18.52
CA VAL A 857 15.50 -2.39 17.85
C VAL A 857 15.50 -0.97 18.41
N SER A 858 15.59 -0.84 19.73
CA SER A 858 15.62 0.44 20.44
C SER A 858 17.03 0.78 20.95
N SER A 859 17.36 2.08 20.97
CA SER A 859 18.67 2.58 21.42
C SER A 859 18.87 2.61 22.95
N ASP A 860 17.82 2.29 23.70
CA ASP A 860 17.82 2.16 25.17
C ASP A 860 17.82 0.70 25.63
N SER A 861 17.91 -0.26 24.70
CA SER A 861 17.82 -1.70 24.93
C SER A 861 16.50 -2.21 25.54
N SER A 862 15.41 -1.41 25.48
CA SER A 862 14.06 -1.85 25.86
C SER A 862 13.48 -2.94 24.95
N GLN A 863 14.00 -3.07 23.72
CA GLN A 863 13.63 -4.12 22.77
C GLN A 863 14.87 -4.62 22.01
N VAL A 864 15.37 -5.79 22.40
CA VAL A 864 16.48 -6.50 21.76
C VAL A 864 16.03 -7.92 21.41
N CYS A 865 16.16 -8.31 20.14
CA CYS A 865 15.58 -9.55 19.62
C CYS A 865 16.64 -10.54 19.16
N LEU A 866 16.34 -11.84 19.20
CA LEU A 866 17.07 -12.87 18.45
C LEU A 866 17.01 -12.50 16.95
N ALA A 867 18.16 -12.44 16.28
CA ALA A 867 18.25 -12.00 14.88
C ALA A 867 17.88 -13.10 13.86
N MET A 868 16.90 -13.95 14.18
CA MET A 868 16.39 -15.04 13.34
C MET A 868 14.86 -15.05 13.34
N ALA A 869 14.25 -15.60 12.29
CA ALA A 869 12.79 -15.65 12.11
C ALA A 869 12.29 -17.00 11.57
N ALA A 870 10.99 -17.29 11.77
CA ALA A 870 10.31 -18.43 11.16
C ALA A 870 9.85 -18.15 9.71
N LEU A 871 9.90 -19.18 8.87
CA LEU A 871 9.23 -19.24 7.57
C LEU A 871 7.73 -19.60 7.72
N LYS A 872 6.98 -19.63 6.62
CA LYS A 872 5.52 -19.85 6.65
C LYS A 872 5.14 -21.33 6.65
N SER A 873 6.05 -22.22 6.27
CA SER A 873 5.82 -23.66 6.16
C SER A 873 7.11 -24.45 6.30
N ASP A 874 7.03 -25.66 6.86
CA ASP A 874 8.12 -26.65 6.82
C ASP A 874 8.40 -27.21 5.41
N TYR A 875 7.59 -26.83 4.40
CA TYR A 875 7.86 -27.07 2.98
C TYR A 875 8.62 -25.93 2.30
N ASP A 876 8.85 -24.80 2.98
CA ASP A 876 9.76 -23.75 2.50
C ASP A 876 11.23 -24.19 2.72
N THR A 877 12.18 -23.58 2.00
CA THR A 877 13.62 -23.80 2.28
C THR A 877 14.21 -22.65 3.11
N SER A 878 14.89 -23.03 4.20
CA SER A 878 15.66 -22.17 5.12
C SER A 878 16.75 -21.36 4.41
N ILE A 879 17.05 -20.17 4.94
CA ILE A 879 18.08 -19.26 4.43
C ILE A 879 18.91 -18.72 5.59
N ILE A 880 20.25 -18.77 5.48
CA ILE A 880 21.18 -18.01 6.32
C ILE A 880 21.36 -16.64 5.69
N GLY A 881 20.95 -15.59 6.41
CA GLY A 881 20.97 -14.20 5.93
C GLY A 881 22.28 -13.46 6.25
N ASN A 882 22.46 -12.29 5.63
CA ASN A 882 23.68 -11.49 5.74
C ASN A 882 23.96 -10.95 7.15
N TYR A 883 22.95 -10.87 8.02
CA TYR A 883 23.12 -10.41 9.40
C TYR A 883 23.95 -11.39 10.24
N GLN A 884 23.88 -12.69 9.94
CA GLN A 884 24.66 -13.76 10.57
C GLN A 884 26.04 -13.98 9.91
N GLN A 885 26.32 -13.31 8.79
CA GLN A 885 27.57 -13.42 8.03
C GLN A 885 28.49 -12.21 8.24
N LYS A 886 28.26 -11.42 9.30
CA LYS A 886 29.16 -10.35 9.75
C LYS A 886 30.42 -10.93 10.38
N ASN A 887 31.55 -10.23 10.23
CA ASN A 887 32.85 -10.67 10.72
C ASN A 887 33.22 -12.11 10.30
N LEU A 888 32.66 -12.57 9.18
CA LEU A 888 32.80 -13.91 8.65
C LEU A 888 33.26 -13.82 7.19
N ARG A 889 34.44 -14.38 6.91
CA ARG A 889 34.94 -14.60 5.56
C ARG A 889 34.21 -15.81 5.00
N VAL A 890 33.27 -15.58 4.07
CA VAL A 890 32.53 -16.62 3.35
C VAL A 890 33.12 -16.77 1.96
N ILE A 891 33.56 -17.97 1.60
CA ILE A 891 34.27 -18.30 0.36
C ILE A 891 33.41 -19.27 -0.45
N PHE A 892 33.11 -18.94 -1.70
CA PHE A 892 32.29 -19.76 -2.58
C PHE A 892 33.15 -20.33 -3.70
N ASP A 893 33.55 -21.59 -3.57
CA ASP A 893 34.27 -22.33 -4.59
C ASP A 893 33.28 -23.15 -5.43
N THR A 894 32.85 -22.58 -6.56
CA THR A 894 31.93 -23.28 -7.48
C THR A 894 32.59 -24.44 -8.22
N SER A 895 33.92 -24.47 -8.31
CA SER A 895 34.71 -25.47 -9.04
C SER A 895 34.92 -26.73 -8.20
N GLY A 896 35.27 -26.59 -6.92
CA GLY A 896 35.28 -27.68 -5.94
C GLY A 896 33.92 -28.02 -5.34
N SER A 897 32.88 -27.20 -5.60
CA SER A 897 31.53 -27.35 -5.05
C SER A 897 31.50 -27.37 -3.51
N GLN A 898 32.14 -26.38 -2.90
CA GLN A 898 32.26 -26.21 -1.45
C GLN A 898 32.12 -24.73 -1.03
N VAL A 899 31.64 -24.49 0.19
CA VAL A 899 31.60 -23.17 0.81
C VAL A 899 32.53 -23.16 2.02
N GLY A 900 33.52 -22.27 1.99
CA GLY A 900 34.49 -22.05 3.05
C GLY A 900 34.06 -20.95 4.02
N PHE A 901 34.36 -21.12 5.30
CA PHE A 901 34.07 -20.17 6.36
C PHE A 901 35.30 -19.95 7.25
N ALA A 902 35.55 -18.69 7.64
CA ALA A 902 36.50 -18.35 8.69
C ALA A 902 36.09 -17.04 9.40
N GLN A 903 36.39 -16.90 10.69
CA GLN A 903 36.23 -15.62 11.39
C GLN A 903 37.23 -14.60 10.84
N GLU A 904 36.79 -13.39 10.53
CA GLU A 904 37.62 -12.29 10.04
C GLU A 904 36.98 -10.95 10.42
N THR A 905 37.66 -10.08 11.16
CA THR A 905 37.16 -8.72 11.41
C THR A 905 37.17 -7.95 10.10
N CYS A 906 35.99 -7.56 9.60
CA CYS A 906 35.87 -7.00 8.25
C CYS A 906 36.13 -5.48 8.22
N ASP A 907 37.39 -5.07 8.43
CA ASP A 907 37.86 -3.68 8.49
C ASP A 907 38.83 -3.29 7.34
N TYR A 908 38.34 -3.40 6.10
CA TYR A 908 39.11 -3.18 4.88
C TYR A 908 39.74 -1.77 4.76
N ILE A 909 38.99 -0.73 5.18
CA ILE A 909 39.35 0.72 5.19
C ILE A 909 38.73 1.39 6.41
#